data_AF-A0A1E9A4I0-F1
#
_entry.id   AF-A0A1E9A4I0-F1
#
_cell.length_a   1.000
_cell.length_b   1.000
_cell.length_c   1.000
_cell.angle_alpha   90.00
_cell.angle_beta   90.00
_cell.angle_gamma   90.00
#
_symmetry.space_group_name_H-M   'P 1'
#
loop_
_entity.id
_entity.type
_entity.pdbx_description
1 polymer ?
#
loop_
_entity_poly.entity_id
_entity_poly.type
_entity_poly.pdbx_seq_one_letter_code
_entity_poly.pdbx_strand_id
1 'polypeptide(L)'
;MKKVLLASTVALSMACVAKTTVYAEESQATNKVQTSEKATGSQAGNDNLNQPQNKSETVDSKASQKQETTISKEQSSTEVVNKEGWKKENNQWRYYENNQPVSNWKKIAGIWYYFNQEGIMLSNTFFNDYILNNSGALAESSWVKIDDQWYYATEDGKVTRNTWKKIAGVWYRFDDKGIMLSQTIYNDYLIKSNGAMAENAWVKIGDKWYYANEDGKITRNTWKKIAGVWYRFGESGTMLSNAIYNDYLLKSSGAMAENAWVKIEDKWYYATVSGKIIRDKWEKISSSWYYFNKDGVMLSNHWKDNYYLKDSGTMAENEWVFDKKYDSWFYLKSDGSYAQNQWVGSYYLKSGGYMAKNEWIFDKDYDAWYYLKEDGSYVTGGFNIKNKEYFFQSDGKWIQSPKYFKVKPITAYIYSESGDILSYVNQGSIVNYDSSKTKGNRLAVSISGLSGYMNQSDLTLVDEGSEFIPHYTTDGRFLYHELSPYASIRVAPHSSAMTIGKKYYSADGINFDNFTVENPFLFRDLSKPTNYTAAELDKIFSIMNIQGSRLAGKGAIFKEAEERYKINALYLIAHSALESSWGRSQIAKDKNNFFGIAAYDTSPYDSAKSFDNVDKGILGAAKWIRENYYNEGKTYLGNKASGMNVLYASDPYWGEKIASIMMRINSQLGEKD
;
A
#
# COMPACT_ATOMS: atom_id res chain seq x y z
N MET A 1 11.61 20.74 43.34
CA MET A 1 10.20 20.89 43.76
C MET A 1 9.49 19.55 43.62
N LYS A 2 8.78 19.06 44.64
CA LYS A 2 7.79 17.97 44.45
C LYS A 2 6.50 18.61 43.93
N LYS A 3 6.27 18.56 42.61
CA LYS A 3 5.10 19.21 42.00
C LYS A 3 3.84 18.42 42.31
N VAL A 4 2.90 19.04 43.03
CA VAL A 4 1.51 18.58 43.09
C VAL A 4 0.82 19.15 41.86
N LEU A 5 0.50 18.29 40.89
CA LEU A 5 -0.48 18.63 39.85
C LEU A 5 -1.86 18.75 40.50
N LEU A 6 -2.75 19.56 39.93
CA LEU A 6 -4.13 19.65 40.37
C LEU A 6 -5.04 19.79 39.17
N ALA A 7 -6.03 18.91 39.13
CA ALA A 7 -7.10 18.96 38.17
C ALA A 7 -8.00 20.16 38.49
N SER A 8 -7.95 21.18 37.64
CA SER A 8 -9.17 21.94 37.35
C SER A 8 -10.10 20.99 36.59
N THR A 9 -10.83 20.13 37.33
CA THR A 9 -11.76 19.19 36.71
C THR A 9 -12.67 19.94 35.75
N VAL A 10 -12.88 19.41 34.54
CA VAL A 10 -13.84 19.99 33.57
C VAL A 10 -15.27 19.66 34.01
N ALA A 11 -15.62 20.15 35.19
CA ALA A 11 -16.98 20.22 35.70
C ALA A 11 -17.71 21.30 34.87
N LEU A 12 -18.23 20.89 33.72
CA LEU A 12 -19.20 21.65 32.94
C LEU A 12 -20.58 21.72 33.66
N SER A 13 -20.55 21.86 34.99
CA SER A 13 -21.71 21.90 35.86
C SER A 13 -22.41 23.25 35.72
N MET A 14 -23.51 23.25 34.96
CA MET A 14 -24.25 24.43 34.53
C MET A 14 -24.44 25.49 35.62
N ALA A 15 -23.87 26.68 35.38
CA ALA A 15 -24.18 27.92 36.10
C ALA A 15 -24.28 29.14 35.16
N CYS A 16 -24.28 28.91 33.84
CA CYS A 16 -24.54 29.90 32.80
C CYS A 16 -26.01 29.81 32.37
N VAL A 17 -26.64 30.96 32.06
CA VAL A 17 -27.99 30.99 31.52
C VAL A 17 -27.97 30.52 30.07
N ALA A 18 -28.49 29.33 29.80
CA ALA A 18 -28.58 28.81 28.44
C ALA A 18 -29.55 29.67 27.60
N LYS A 19 -29.07 30.26 26.50
CA LYS A 19 -29.94 30.77 25.44
C LYS A 19 -30.59 29.57 24.75
N THR A 20 -31.92 29.47 24.84
CA THR A 20 -32.67 28.29 24.40
C THR A 20 -32.94 28.28 22.90
N THR A 21 -32.24 27.44 22.15
CA THR A 21 -32.60 26.99 20.79
C THR A 21 -32.15 25.56 20.57
N VAL A 22 -33.09 24.61 20.36
CA VAL A 22 -32.82 23.22 19.98
C VAL A 22 -33.92 22.74 19.03
N TYR A 23 -33.55 21.95 18.02
CA TYR A 23 -34.44 21.13 17.19
C TYR A 23 -33.70 19.83 16.79
N ALA A 24 -34.46 18.78 16.48
CA ALA A 24 -34.06 17.57 15.73
C ALA A 24 -32.95 16.66 16.33
N GLU A 25 -33.38 15.80 17.25
CA GLU A 25 -33.46 14.31 17.12
C GLU A 25 -32.28 13.45 16.61
N GLU A 26 -32.36 12.16 16.97
CA GLU A 26 -31.30 11.15 16.89
C GLU A 26 -31.35 10.30 15.61
N SER A 27 -30.28 9.52 15.37
CA SER A 27 -30.34 8.34 14.49
C SER A 27 -29.74 7.12 15.19
N GLN A 28 -30.47 5.99 15.18
CA GLN A 28 -30.04 4.75 15.83
C GLN A 28 -29.47 3.76 14.80
N ALA A 29 -28.31 3.17 15.12
CA ALA A 29 -27.75 2.04 14.38
C ALA A 29 -27.93 0.75 15.19
N THR A 30 -28.37 -0.34 14.54
CA THR A 30 -28.54 -1.65 15.17
C THR A 30 -27.54 -2.67 14.65
N ASN A 31 -26.80 -3.30 15.56
CA ASN A 31 -25.90 -4.41 15.25
C ASN A 31 -26.68 -5.71 15.05
N LYS A 32 -26.22 -6.56 14.12
CA LYS A 32 -26.46 -8.01 14.17
C LYS A 32 -25.16 -8.77 13.95
N VAL A 33 -24.86 -9.67 14.88
CA VAL A 33 -23.80 -10.67 14.80
C VAL A 33 -24.43 -11.98 14.34
N GLN A 34 -23.70 -12.77 13.56
CA GLN A 34 -24.05 -14.17 13.33
C GLN A 34 -22.77 -15.02 13.24
N THR A 35 -22.78 -16.19 13.88
CA THR A 35 -21.59 -17.02 14.11
C THR A 35 -21.82 -18.46 13.65
N SER A 36 -20.81 -19.01 12.96
CA SER A 36 -20.38 -20.41 12.97
C SER A 36 -21.39 -21.56 12.83
N GLU A 37 -21.10 -22.47 11.90
CA GLU A 37 -21.37 -23.91 12.11
C GLU A 37 -20.31 -24.77 11.41
N LYS A 38 -19.95 -25.94 11.98
CA LYS A 38 -18.87 -26.82 11.48
C LYS A 38 -18.92 -28.23 12.09
N ALA A 39 -18.98 -29.26 11.24
CA ALA A 39 -18.79 -30.70 11.53
C ALA A 39 -18.19 -31.36 10.26
N THR A 40 -17.22 -32.29 10.22
CA THR A 40 -16.89 -33.56 10.93
C THR A 40 -17.87 -34.71 10.64
N GLY A 41 -17.48 -35.86 10.06
CA GLY A 41 -16.17 -36.30 9.48
C GLY A 41 -16.09 -37.83 9.26
N SER A 42 -14.92 -38.36 8.80
CA SER A 42 -14.50 -39.80 8.79
C SER A 42 -15.29 -40.79 7.88
N GLN A 43 -14.80 -41.96 7.41
CA GLN A 43 -13.45 -42.55 7.30
C GLN A 43 -13.38 -43.65 6.19
N ALA A 44 -12.16 -44.14 5.92
CA ALA A 44 -11.67 -45.13 4.94
C ALA A 44 -12.51 -46.38 4.52
N GLY A 45 -12.23 -46.90 3.32
CA GLY A 45 -12.58 -48.27 2.85
C GLY A 45 -12.22 -48.53 1.37
N ASN A 46 -11.67 -49.72 1.05
CA ASN A 46 -11.37 -50.20 -0.32
C ASN A 46 -12.63 -50.89 -0.95
N ASP A 47 -12.69 -51.41 -2.19
CA ASP A 47 -11.63 -51.96 -3.07
C ASP A 47 -12.11 -52.20 -4.53
N ASN A 48 -11.17 -52.22 -5.51
CA ASN A 48 -11.21 -52.91 -6.84
C ASN A 48 -12.41 -52.68 -7.82
N LEU A 49 -12.37 -52.77 -9.16
CA LEU A 49 -11.45 -53.14 -10.25
C LEU A 49 -12.07 -52.53 -11.57
N ASN A 50 -11.53 -52.45 -12.80
CA ASN A 50 -10.27 -52.81 -13.49
C ASN A 50 -10.19 -52.03 -14.85
N GLN A 51 -9.02 -51.64 -15.35
CA GLN A 51 -8.66 -51.69 -16.78
C GLN A 51 -7.12 -51.65 -17.00
N PRO A 52 -6.57 -52.26 -18.07
CA PRO A 52 -5.18 -52.72 -18.09
C PRO A 52 -4.13 -51.72 -18.62
N GLN A 53 -2.88 -51.98 -18.24
CA GLN A 53 -1.68 -51.24 -18.65
C GLN A 53 -1.12 -51.75 -19.98
N ASN A 54 -0.26 -50.93 -20.62
CA ASN A 54 1.08 -51.42 -20.94
C ASN A 54 2.08 -50.25 -21.11
N LYS A 55 3.27 -50.41 -20.51
CA LYS A 55 4.44 -49.54 -20.74
C LYS A 55 5.69 -50.40 -20.67
N SER A 56 6.65 -50.14 -21.55
CA SER A 56 7.93 -50.85 -21.64
C SER A 56 9.06 -49.86 -21.37
N GLU A 57 10.05 -50.26 -20.56
CA GLU A 57 11.39 -49.67 -20.58
C GLU A 57 12.43 -50.63 -19.95
N THR A 58 13.36 -51.09 -20.79
CA THR A 58 14.83 -51.22 -20.57
C THR A 58 15.41 -51.82 -19.28
N VAL A 59 16.47 -52.65 -19.43
CA VAL A 59 17.89 -52.29 -19.11
C VAL A 59 18.84 -53.45 -19.48
N ASP A 60 20.15 -53.17 -19.49
CA ASP A 60 21.26 -53.92 -20.09
C ASP A 60 21.84 -55.11 -19.26
N SER A 61 22.92 -55.68 -19.78
CA SER A 61 23.53 -57.00 -19.56
C SER A 61 24.70 -57.08 -18.55
N LYS A 62 24.91 -58.27 -17.91
CA LYS A 62 26.18 -59.07 -17.78
C LYS A 62 26.38 -59.91 -16.49
N ALA A 63 27.34 -60.87 -16.56
CA ALA A 63 27.90 -61.80 -15.54
C ALA A 63 27.01 -63.00 -15.12
N SER A 64 27.43 -64.29 -15.03
CA SER A 64 28.62 -64.99 -14.44
C SER A 64 28.58 -65.09 -12.90
N GLN A 65 28.92 -66.19 -12.19
CA GLN A 65 29.49 -67.55 -12.42
C GLN A 65 29.27 -68.42 -11.12
N LYS A 66 29.54 -69.73 -10.92
CA LYS A 66 29.66 -70.99 -11.73
C LYS A 66 30.08 -72.19 -10.80
N GLN A 67 29.45 -73.38 -10.91
CA GLN A 67 29.83 -74.70 -10.31
C GLN A 67 29.11 -75.82 -11.13
N GLU A 68 29.67 -76.97 -11.59
CA GLU A 68 30.54 -78.04 -11.01
C GLU A 68 29.74 -79.05 -10.15
N THR A 69 29.87 -80.39 -10.29
CA THR A 69 31.06 -81.27 -10.53
C THR A 69 30.85 -82.39 -11.59
N THR A 70 31.78 -82.74 -12.51
CA THR A 70 32.94 -83.71 -12.44
C THR A 70 32.54 -85.21 -12.26
N ILE A 71 33.21 -86.26 -12.79
CA ILE A 71 34.56 -86.48 -13.38
C ILE A 71 34.55 -87.59 -14.48
N SER A 72 35.30 -87.43 -15.58
CA SER A 72 36.16 -88.49 -16.19
C SER A 72 37.18 -87.88 -17.17
N LYS A 73 38.34 -88.51 -17.33
CA LYS A 73 39.39 -88.14 -18.31
C LYS A 73 39.33 -89.06 -19.52
N GLU A 74 39.72 -88.57 -20.69
CA GLU A 74 40.89 -89.10 -21.41
C GLU A 74 41.40 -88.13 -22.48
N GLN A 75 42.56 -88.42 -23.07
CA GLN A 75 43.23 -87.60 -24.09
C GLN A 75 43.35 -88.36 -25.42
N SER A 76 43.73 -87.62 -26.47
CA SER A 76 44.30 -88.13 -27.73
C SER A 76 43.32 -88.63 -28.80
N SER A 77 42.86 -87.71 -29.65
CA SER A 77 43.15 -87.83 -31.09
C SER A 77 43.15 -86.45 -31.77
N THR A 78 43.87 -86.32 -32.89
CA THR A 78 43.73 -85.17 -33.80
C THR A 78 42.55 -85.43 -34.72
N GLU A 79 41.33 -85.10 -34.27
CA GLU A 79 40.15 -85.21 -35.12
C GLU A 79 40.20 -84.17 -36.26
N VAL A 80 40.02 -84.65 -37.49
CA VAL A 80 39.65 -83.79 -38.62
C VAL A 80 38.20 -83.36 -38.39
N VAL A 81 38.02 -82.22 -37.72
CA VAL A 81 36.69 -81.66 -37.42
C VAL A 81 35.90 -81.53 -38.73
N ASN A 82 34.89 -82.36 -38.90
CA ASN A 82 34.08 -82.41 -40.11
C ASN A 82 33.07 -81.25 -40.08
N LYS A 83 33.44 -80.11 -40.69
CA LYS A 83 32.61 -78.91 -40.69
C LYS A 83 31.46 -79.07 -41.67
N GLU A 84 30.25 -79.05 -41.16
CA GLU A 84 29.02 -79.00 -41.95
C GLU A 84 28.11 -77.86 -41.47
N GLY A 85 27.43 -77.21 -42.43
CA GLY A 85 26.46 -76.14 -42.20
C GLY A 85 27.08 -74.81 -41.76
N TRP A 86 26.24 -73.95 -41.16
CA TRP A 86 26.64 -72.61 -40.70
C TRP A 86 27.65 -72.69 -39.54
N LYS A 87 28.77 -71.95 -39.67
CA LYS A 87 29.78 -71.72 -38.62
C LYS A 87 30.12 -70.23 -38.54
N LYS A 88 30.37 -69.73 -37.33
CA LYS A 88 30.84 -68.36 -37.10
C LYS A 88 32.29 -68.40 -36.63
N GLU A 89 33.20 -67.85 -37.40
CA GLU A 89 34.66 -67.94 -37.21
C GLU A 89 35.25 -66.54 -37.33
N ASN A 90 36.06 -66.09 -36.37
CA ASN A 90 36.61 -64.72 -36.32
C ASN A 90 35.55 -63.62 -36.50
N ASN A 91 34.38 -63.82 -35.87
CA ASN A 91 33.15 -63.01 -35.99
C ASN A 91 32.47 -62.99 -37.38
N GLN A 92 33.03 -63.65 -38.39
CA GLN A 92 32.50 -63.79 -39.74
C GLN A 92 31.68 -65.08 -39.89
N TRP A 93 30.64 -65.08 -40.72
CA TRP A 93 29.84 -66.28 -41.01
C TRP A 93 30.36 -67.04 -42.23
N ARG A 94 30.27 -68.36 -42.17
CA ARG A 94 30.68 -69.33 -43.19
C ARG A 94 29.64 -70.43 -43.27
N TYR A 95 29.47 -71.06 -44.44
CA TYR A 95 28.68 -72.27 -44.59
C TYR A 95 29.57 -73.35 -45.20
N TYR A 96 29.61 -74.53 -44.59
CA TYR A 96 30.46 -75.65 -45.02
C TYR A 96 29.62 -76.79 -45.59
N GLU A 97 30.13 -77.41 -46.65
CA GLU A 97 29.62 -78.65 -47.26
C GLU A 97 30.80 -79.56 -47.61
N ASN A 98 30.72 -80.84 -47.24
CA ASN A 98 31.82 -81.82 -47.40
C ASN A 98 33.15 -81.32 -46.80
N ASN A 99 33.07 -80.71 -45.61
CA ASN A 99 34.18 -80.04 -44.91
C ASN A 99 34.86 -78.87 -45.66
N GLN A 100 34.30 -78.37 -46.77
CA GLN A 100 34.81 -77.21 -47.51
C GLN A 100 33.89 -75.99 -47.38
N PRO A 101 34.43 -74.76 -47.25
CA PRO A 101 33.60 -73.57 -47.18
C PRO A 101 33.02 -73.25 -48.57
N VAL A 102 31.72 -72.99 -48.63
CA VAL A 102 31.05 -72.59 -49.86
C VAL A 102 31.46 -71.18 -50.27
N SER A 103 31.67 -70.97 -51.57
CA SER A 103 31.93 -69.67 -52.19
C SER A 103 30.85 -69.31 -53.21
N ASN A 104 30.75 -68.03 -53.57
CA ASN A 104 29.78 -67.46 -54.49
C ASN A 104 28.32 -67.59 -53.99
N TRP A 105 27.34 -67.55 -54.90
CA TRP A 105 25.91 -67.64 -54.57
C TRP A 105 25.51 -69.06 -54.15
N LYS A 106 24.86 -69.19 -52.98
CA LYS A 106 24.30 -70.45 -52.48
C LYS A 106 22.90 -70.24 -51.93
N LYS A 107 21.96 -71.13 -52.30
CA LYS A 107 20.62 -71.17 -51.72
C LYS A 107 20.60 -72.15 -50.54
N ILE A 108 20.26 -71.67 -49.35
CA ILE A 108 20.29 -72.41 -48.09
C ILE A 108 18.91 -72.28 -47.44
N ALA A 109 18.24 -73.40 -47.15
CA ALA A 109 16.88 -73.43 -46.60
C ALA A 109 15.85 -72.56 -47.38
N GLY A 110 16.04 -72.40 -48.69
CA GLY A 110 15.18 -71.58 -49.55
C GLY A 110 15.57 -70.11 -49.69
N ILE A 111 16.57 -69.62 -48.94
CA ILE A 111 17.05 -68.24 -48.96
C ILE A 111 18.40 -68.16 -49.70
N TRP A 112 18.63 -67.13 -50.51
CA TRP A 112 19.92 -66.90 -51.18
C TRP A 112 20.90 -66.14 -50.26
N TYR A 113 22.16 -66.58 -50.28
CA TYR A 113 23.30 -65.95 -49.63
C TYR A 113 24.47 -65.87 -50.63
N TYR A 114 25.36 -64.90 -50.47
CA TYR A 114 26.61 -64.83 -51.23
C TYR A 114 27.83 -64.93 -50.30
N PHE A 115 28.77 -65.78 -50.67
CA PHE A 115 30.05 -65.96 -50.01
C PHE A 115 31.18 -65.48 -50.92
N ASN A 116 32.18 -64.79 -50.36
CA ASN A 116 33.37 -64.38 -51.13
C ASN A 116 34.29 -65.58 -51.45
N GLN A 117 35.43 -65.33 -52.11
CA GLN A 117 36.34 -66.43 -52.51
C GLN A 117 37.02 -67.11 -51.32
N GLU A 118 37.19 -66.39 -50.20
CA GLU A 118 37.65 -66.95 -48.94
C GLU A 118 36.56 -67.75 -48.20
N GLY A 119 35.31 -67.77 -48.70
CA GLY A 119 34.16 -68.47 -48.13
C GLY A 119 33.45 -67.73 -46.98
N ILE A 120 33.57 -66.40 -46.91
CA ILE A 120 32.93 -65.52 -45.92
C ILE A 120 31.61 -65.00 -46.50
N MET A 121 30.52 -65.15 -45.75
CA MET A 121 29.21 -64.60 -46.07
C MET A 121 29.26 -63.07 -46.07
N LEU A 122 28.80 -62.44 -47.15
CA LEU A 122 28.58 -61.00 -47.19
C LEU A 122 27.23 -60.64 -46.54
N SER A 123 27.18 -59.52 -45.82
CA SER A 123 25.98 -59.04 -45.10
C SER A 123 25.93 -57.53 -45.01
N ASN A 124 24.72 -56.96 -44.98
CA ASN A 124 24.43 -55.53 -44.95
C ASN A 124 25.19 -54.73 -46.02
N THR A 125 25.23 -55.25 -47.24
CA THR A 125 26.11 -54.77 -48.32
C THR A 125 25.56 -55.13 -49.70
N PHE A 126 26.24 -54.66 -50.75
CA PHE A 126 25.90 -54.91 -52.15
C PHE A 126 26.88 -55.91 -52.79
N PHE A 127 26.36 -56.79 -53.64
CA PHE A 127 27.18 -57.59 -54.54
C PHE A 127 26.56 -57.60 -55.94
N ASN A 128 27.23 -56.98 -56.93
CA ASN A 128 26.77 -56.89 -58.32
C ASN A 128 25.28 -56.48 -58.44
N ASP A 129 24.96 -55.34 -57.83
CA ASP A 129 23.61 -54.75 -57.64
C ASP A 129 22.60 -55.55 -56.81
N TYR A 130 22.87 -56.78 -56.39
CA TYR A 130 22.03 -57.49 -55.40
C TYR A 130 22.27 -56.94 -53.99
N ILE A 131 21.20 -56.78 -53.20
CA ILE A 131 21.30 -56.32 -51.80
C ILE A 131 21.25 -57.50 -50.84
N LEU A 132 22.26 -57.61 -49.97
CA LEU A 132 22.26 -58.56 -48.85
C LEU A 132 21.94 -57.79 -47.57
N ASN A 133 20.90 -58.21 -46.86
CA ASN A 133 20.48 -57.56 -45.63
C ASN A 133 21.41 -57.91 -44.44
N ASN A 134 21.10 -57.41 -43.25
CA ASN A 134 21.95 -57.59 -42.06
C ASN A 134 22.13 -59.06 -41.60
N SER A 135 21.33 -60.02 -42.09
CA SER A 135 21.55 -61.47 -41.85
C SER A 135 22.34 -62.17 -42.97
N GLY A 136 22.77 -61.43 -44.01
CA GLY A 136 23.41 -61.96 -45.22
C GLY A 136 22.46 -62.56 -46.24
N ALA A 137 21.17 -62.65 -45.92
CA ALA A 137 20.15 -63.08 -46.86
C ALA A 137 19.96 -62.02 -47.96
N LEU A 138 19.74 -62.48 -49.19
CA LEU A 138 19.23 -61.65 -50.28
C LEU A 138 17.92 -60.99 -49.84
N ALA A 139 17.89 -59.66 -49.93
CA ALA A 139 16.67 -58.91 -49.73
C ALA A 139 15.85 -58.95 -51.03
N GLU A 140 14.62 -59.45 -50.97
CA GLU A 140 13.67 -59.48 -52.09
C GLU A 140 12.46 -58.60 -51.69
N SER A 141 11.98 -57.71 -52.57
CA SER A 141 10.83 -56.80 -52.34
C SER A 141 10.83 -56.07 -50.98
N SER A 142 12.00 -55.64 -50.50
CA SER A 142 12.17 -55.20 -49.12
C SER A 142 13.12 -54.03 -48.94
N TRP A 143 12.91 -53.29 -47.85
CA TRP A 143 13.76 -52.18 -47.41
C TRP A 143 14.99 -52.70 -46.66
N VAL A 144 16.16 -52.13 -46.97
CA VAL A 144 17.43 -52.43 -46.28
C VAL A 144 18.10 -51.11 -45.90
N LYS A 145 18.68 -51.05 -44.70
CA LYS A 145 19.43 -49.89 -44.21
C LYS A 145 20.93 -50.22 -44.15
N ILE A 146 21.73 -49.51 -44.95
CA ILE A 146 23.18 -49.68 -45.05
C ILE A 146 23.79 -48.29 -44.83
N ASP A 147 24.78 -48.18 -43.92
CA ASP A 147 25.46 -46.92 -43.59
C ASP A 147 24.50 -45.74 -43.34
N ASP A 148 23.48 -46.01 -42.53
CA ASP A 148 22.32 -45.16 -42.20
C ASP A 148 21.43 -44.70 -43.38
N GLN A 149 21.74 -45.13 -44.60
CA GLN A 149 20.98 -44.85 -45.83
C GLN A 149 19.99 -45.99 -46.12
N TRP A 150 18.81 -45.64 -46.65
CA TRP A 150 17.77 -46.61 -47.00
C TRP A 150 17.79 -46.94 -48.49
N TYR A 151 17.68 -48.23 -48.79
CA TYR A 151 17.62 -48.80 -50.13
C TYR A 151 16.41 -49.73 -50.23
N TYR A 152 15.90 -49.94 -51.45
CA TYR A 152 14.82 -50.90 -51.70
C TYR A 152 15.23 -51.94 -52.75
N ALA A 153 15.10 -53.21 -52.41
CA ALA A 153 15.38 -54.33 -53.30
C ALA A 153 14.15 -54.68 -54.15
N THR A 154 14.37 -54.99 -55.43
CA THR A 154 13.34 -55.49 -56.35
C THR A 154 12.90 -56.91 -56.00
N GLU A 155 11.95 -57.44 -56.76
CA GLU A 155 11.51 -58.84 -56.66
C GLU A 155 12.67 -59.82 -56.96
N ASP A 156 13.59 -59.47 -57.88
CA ASP A 156 14.85 -60.19 -58.13
C ASP A 156 15.99 -59.88 -57.13
N GLY A 157 15.69 -59.12 -56.08
CA GLY A 157 16.62 -58.70 -55.04
C GLY A 157 17.71 -57.69 -55.44
N LYS A 158 17.53 -56.97 -56.54
CA LYS A 158 18.45 -55.92 -57.01
C LYS A 158 18.09 -54.54 -56.46
N VAL A 159 19.07 -53.66 -56.30
CA VAL A 159 18.86 -52.29 -55.81
C VAL A 159 18.07 -51.42 -56.80
N THR A 160 17.06 -50.73 -56.28
CA THR A 160 16.29 -49.72 -57.02
C THR A 160 17.13 -48.44 -57.19
N ARG A 161 17.54 -48.11 -58.42
CA ARG A 161 18.34 -46.92 -58.76
C ARG A 161 17.60 -45.93 -59.67
N ASN A 162 17.91 -44.66 -59.52
CA ASN A 162 17.50 -43.51 -60.34
C ASN A 162 16.03 -43.49 -60.83
N THR A 163 15.10 -43.96 -60.01
CA THR A 163 13.67 -44.00 -60.36
C THR A 163 12.75 -43.58 -59.21
N TRP A 164 11.46 -43.46 -59.54
CA TRP A 164 10.36 -43.48 -58.58
C TRP A 164 9.83 -44.93 -58.48
N LYS A 165 9.64 -45.46 -57.27
CA LYS A 165 8.96 -46.75 -57.05
C LYS A 165 7.80 -46.54 -56.09
N LYS A 166 6.64 -47.12 -56.41
CA LYS A 166 5.49 -47.19 -55.53
C LYS A 166 5.59 -48.47 -54.69
N ILE A 167 5.59 -48.33 -53.37
CA ILE A 167 5.85 -49.39 -52.39
C ILE A 167 4.73 -49.30 -51.35
N ALA A 168 3.98 -50.39 -51.14
CA ALA A 168 2.81 -50.42 -50.24
C ALA A 168 1.80 -49.25 -50.47
N GLY A 169 1.65 -48.80 -51.73
CA GLY A 169 0.78 -47.69 -52.11
C GLY A 169 1.40 -46.29 -52.01
N VAL A 170 2.60 -46.13 -51.45
CA VAL A 170 3.29 -44.84 -51.26
C VAL A 170 4.43 -44.68 -52.27
N TRP A 171 4.66 -43.46 -52.76
CA TRP A 171 5.76 -43.15 -53.69
C TRP A 171 7.07 -42.81 -52.96
N TYR A 172 8.18 -43.35 -53.46
CA TYR A 172 9.54 -43.10 -52.99
C TYR A 172 10.49 -42.84 -54.18
N ARG A 173 11.48 -41.95 -53.99
CA ARG A 173 12.48 -41.58 -55.01
C ARG A 173 13.88 -42.05 -54.57
N PHE A 174 14.59 -42.75 -55.46
CA PHE A 174 15.94 -43.28 -55.20
C PHE A 174 16.97 -42.68 -56.16
N ASP A 175 18.08 -42.15 -55.66
CA ASP A 175 19.13 -41.53 -56.50
C ASP A 175 19.89 -42.55 -57.38
N ASP A 176 20.91 -42.10 -58.11
CA ASP A 176 21.79 -42.94 -58.93
C ASP A 176 22.49 -44.04 -58.11
N LYS A 177 22.86 -43.72 -56.87
CA LYS A 177 23.44 -44.66 -55.89
C LYS A 177 22.39 -45.58 -55.26
N GLY A 178 21.11 -45.38 -55.54
CA GLY A 178 19.99 -46.16 -55.02
C GLY A 178 19.52 -45.72 -53.63
N ILE A 179 20.02 -44.59 -53.15
CA ILE A 179 19.69 -44.03 -51.83
C ILE A 179 18.31 -43.40 -51.90
N MET A 180 17.43 -43.80 -50.99
CA MET A 180 16.11 -43.18 -50.81
C MET A 180 16.28 -41.71 -50.38
N LEU A 181 15.77 -40.78 -51.19
CA LEU A 181 15.73 -39.37 -50.84
C LEU A 181 14.83 -39.16 -49.61
N SER A 182 15.17 -38.17 -48.77
CA SER A 182 14.32 -37.73 -47.65
C SER A 182 14.56 -36.25 -47.35
N GLN A 183 13.58 -35.59 -46.71
CA GLN A 183 13.63 -34.17 -46.30
C GLN A 183 14.10 -33.22 -47.42
N THR A 184 13.60 -33.41 -48.65
CA THR A 184 14.11 -32.70 -49.84
C THR A 184 13.02 -32.41 -50.86
N ILE A 185 13.35 -31.63 -51.88
CA ILE A 185 12.50 -31.34 -53.04
C ILE A 185 13.16 -31.97 -54.27
N TYR A 186 12.46 -32.84 -54.98
CA TYR A 186 12.94 -33.45 -56.23
C TYR A 186 11.94 -33.18 -57.37
N ASN A 187 12.35 -32.40 -58.37
CA ASN A 187 11.50 -31.98 -59.50
C ASN A 187 10.11 -31.48 -59.05
N ASP A 188 10.12 -30.51 -58.12
CA ASP A 188 8.96 -29.95 -57.40
C ASP A 188 8.17 -30.89 -56.48
N TYR A 189 8.42 -32.20 -56.45
CA TYR A 189 7.81 -33.11 -55.46
C TYR A 189 8.49 -32.98 -54.10
N LEU A 190 7.70 -32.88 -53.04
CA LEU A 190 8.18 -32.81 -51.65
C LEU A 190 8.34 -34.20 -51.04
N ILE A 191 9.51 -34.47 -50.45
CA ILE A 191 9.84 -35.76 -49.85
C ILE A 191 9.93 -35.62 -48.32
N LYS A 192 9.16 -36.43 -47.59
CA LYS A 192 9.10 -36.45 -46.12
C LYS A 192 10.40 -37.00 -45.49
N SER A 193 10.51 -36.92 -44.17
CA SER A 193 11.64 -37.48 -43.41
C SER A 193 11.76 -39.00 -43.47
N ASN A 194 10.65 -39.70 -43.70
CA ASN A 194 10.62 -41.15 -43.96
C ASN A 194 10.70 -41.51 -45.46
N GLY A 195 11.12 -40.57 -46.32
CA GLY A 195 11.28 -40.75 -47.77
C GLY A 195 10.00 -40.89 -48.59
N ALA A 196 8.84 -40.96 -47.94
CA ALA A 196 7.55 -40.95 -48.61
C ALA A 196 7.30 -39.60 -49.29
N MET A 197 6.72 -39.61 -50.48
CA MET A 197 6.19 -38.40 -51.10
C MET A 197 5.14 -37.75 -50.18
N ALA A 198 5.16 -36.43 -50.11
CA ALA A 198 4.11 -35.65 -49.47
C ALA A 198 2.95 -35.45 -50.44
N GLU A 199 1.72 -35.60 -49.96
CA GLU A 199 0.46 -35.36 -50.68
C GLU A 199 -0.46 -34.68 -49.66
N ASN A 200 -1.01 -33.50 -49.98
CA ASN A 200 -1.78 -32.65 -49.05
C ASN A 200 -1.16 -32.49 -47.65
N ALA A 201 0.17 -32.34 -47.59
CA ALA A 201 0.93 -32.46 -46.35
C ALA A 201 2.04 -31.41 -46.21
N TRP A 202 2.27 -31.02 -44.96
CA TRP A 202 3.41 -30.20 -44.55
C TRP A 202 4.71 -31.02 -44.53
N VAL A 203 5.81 -30.39 -44.96
CA VAL A 203 7.17 -30.93 -44.84
C VAL A 203 8.08 -29.83 -44.31
N LYS A 204 8.88 -30.14 -43.29
CA LYS A 204 9.98 -29.28 -42.82
C LYS A 204 11.27 -29.72 -43.49
N ILE A 205 12.03 -28.78 -44.05
CA ILE A 205 13.33 -29.01 -44.67
C ILE A 205 14.29 -27.96 -44.08
N GLY A 206 15.29 -28.43 -43.33
CA GLY A 206 16.03 -27.57 -42.41
C GLY A 206 15.08 -26.91 -41.41
N ASP A 207 15.07 -25.58 -41.35
CA ASP A 207 14.14 -24.80 -40.53
C ASP A 207 12.95 -24.20 -41.28
N LYS A 208 12.79 -24.52 -42.56
CA LYS A 208 11.73 -23.95 -43.41
C LYS A 208 10.61 -24.96 -43.63
N TRP A 209 9.37 -24.48 -43.58
CA TRP A 209 8.18 -25.27 -43.85
C TRP A 209 7.70 -25.09 -45.29
N TYR A 210 7.21 -26.18 -45.86
CA TYR A 210 6.71 -26.31 -47.22
C TYR A 210 5.40 -27.11 -47.21
N TYR A 211 4.53 -26.91 -48.19
CA TYR A 211 3.27 -27.66 -48.30
C TYR A 211 3.12 -28.28 -49.69
N ALA A 212 2.82 -29.58 -49.72
CA ALA A 212 2.56 -30.35 -50.93
C ALA A 212 1.06 -30.31 -51.26
N ASN A 213 0.71 -30.09 -52.54
CA ASN A 213 -0.66 -30.21 -53.01
C ASN A 213 -1.11 -31.68 -53.12
N GLU A 214 -2.26 -31.95 -53.74
CA GLU A 214 -2.77 -33.31 -53.95
C GLU A 214 -1.92 -34.16 -54.90
N ASP A 215 -1.27 -33.56 -55.91
CA ASP A 215 -0.27 -34.24 -56.76
C ASP A 215 1.09 -34.46 -56.05
N GLY A 216 1.23 -33.94 -54.83
CA GLY A 216 2.47 -33.95 -54.06
C GLY A 216 3.53 -32.90 -54.45
N LYS A 217 3.16 -31.94 -55.30
CA LYS A 217 4.01 -30.83 -55.72
C LYS A 217 3.99 -29.68 -54.72
N ILE A 218 5.14 -29.02 -54.59
CA ILE A 218 5.38 -27.85 -53.73
C ILE A 218 4.48 -26.66 -54.09
N THR A 219 3.84 -26.10 -53.06
CA THR A 219 3.06 -24.85 -53.18
C THR A 219 4.01 -23.65 -53.24
N ARG A 220 3.96 -22.87 -54.33
CA ARG A 220 4.81 -21.69 -54.57
C ARG A 220 3.99 -20.43 -54.83
N ASN A 221 4.56 -19.27 -54.46
CA ASN A 221 4.09 -17.91 -54.73
C ASN A 221 2.56 -17.65 -54.61
N THR A 222 1.87 -18.31 -53.69
CA THR A 222 0.42 -18.12 -53.50
C THR A 222 0.01 -18.05 -52.02
N TRP A 223 -1.28 -17.74 -51.79
CA TRP A 223 -1.99 -18.02 -50.54
C TRP A 223 -2.70 -19.37 -50.67
N LYS A 224 -2.62 -20.23 -49.65
CA LYS A 224 -3.38 -21.49 -49.58
C LYS A 224 -4.09 -21.58 -48.24
N LYS A 225 -5.37 -21.95 -48.27
CA LYS A 225 -6.15 -22.28 -47.08
C LYS A 225 -5.97 -23.78 -46.79
N ILE A 226 -5.48 -24.11 -45.60
CA ILE A 226 -5.12 -25.47 -45.17
C ILE A 226 -5.78 -25.69 -43.81
N ALA A 227 -6.58 -26.75 -43.68
CA ALA A 227 -7.40 -27.03 -42.48
C ALA A 227 -8.19 -25.80 -41.94
N GLY A 228 -8.69 -24.96 -42.85
CA GLY A 228 -9.44 -23.74 -42.50
C GLY A 228 -8.60 -22.49 -42.23
N VAL A 229 -7.26 -22.58 -42.16
CA VAL A 229 -6.35 -21.47 -41.86
C VAL A 229 -5.59 -21.02 -43.11
N TRP A 230 -5.35 -19.72 -43.27
CA TRP A 230 -4.59 -19.16 -44.40
C TRP A 230 -3.08 -19.14 -44.14
N TYR A 231 -2.30 -19.51 -45.16
CA TYR A 231 -0.84 -19.50 -45.17
C TYR A 231 -0.31 -18.90 -46.49
N ARG A 232 0.82 -18.16 -46.44
CA ARG A 232 1.48 -17.55 -47.60
C ARG A 232 2.80 -18.27 -47.90
N PHE A 233 3.00 -18.70 -49.15
CA PHE A 233 4.21 -19.40 -49.60
C PHE A 233 5.02 -18.56 -50.58
N GLY A 234 6.29 -18.31 -50.29
CA GLY A 234 7.20 -17.56 -51.17
C GLY A 234 7.45 -18.25 -52.52
N GLU A 235 8.22 -17.60 -53.39
CA GLU A 235 8.63 -18.13 -54.70
C GLU A 235 9.40 -19.45 -54.60
N SER A 236 10.32 -19.52 -53.64
CA SER A 236 11.04 -20.74 -53.23
C SER A 236 10.15 -21.83 -52.62
N GLY A 237 8.84 -21.57 -52.43
CA GLY A 237 7.87 -22.46 -51.80
C GLY A 237 7.92 -22.49 -50.28
N THR A 238 8.77 -21.66 -49.66
CA THR A 238 8.86 -21.54 -48.20
C THR A 238 7.64 -20.81 -47.64
N MET A 239 6.98 -21.40 -46.65
CA MET A 239 5.97 -20.71 -45.83
C MET A 239 6.58 -19.47 -45.17
N LEU A 240 5.88 -18.34 -45.23
CA LEU A 240 6.23 -17.13 -44.48
C LEU A 240 5.65 -17.20 -43.06
N SER A 241 6.40 -16.69 -42.07
CA SER A 241 6.06 -16.71 -40.63
C SER A 241 6.75 -15.57 -39.90
N ASN A 242 6.15 -15.03 -38.83
CA ASN A 242 6.60 -13.82 -38.14
C ASN A 242 6.85 -12.65 -39.12
N ALA A 243 5.90 -12.43 -40.03
CA ALA A 243 6.08 -11.53 -41.17
C ALA A 243 4.81 -10.73 -41.48
N ILE A 244 4.98 -9.58 -42.12
CA ILE A 244 3.91 -8.79 -42.73
C ILE A 244 4.04 -8.96 -44.25
N TYR A 245 2.98 -9.44 -44.91
CA TYR A 245 2.95 -9.57 -46.37
C TYR A 245 1.70 -8.89 -46.94
N ASN A 246 1.90 -7.82 -47.72
CA ASN A 246 0.82 -7.00 -48.29
C ASN A 246 -0.29 -6.68 -47.26
N ASP A 247 0.14 -6.12 -46.12
CA ASP A 247 -0.65 -5.80 -44.92
C ASP A 247 -1.17 -6.97 -44.08
N TYR A 248 -1.09 -8.23 -44.54
CA TYR A 248 -1.51 -9.38 -43.73
C TYR A 248 -0.42 -9.81 -42.76
N LEU A 249 -0.79 -10.00 -41.49
CA LEU A 249 0.10 -10.47 -40.42
C LEU A 249 0.15 -12.00 -40.38
N LEU A 250 1.35 -12.57 -40.30
CA LEU A 250 1.61 -14.00 -40.20
C LEU A 250 2.29 -14.33 -38.87
N LYS A 251 1.70 -15.27 -38.12
CA LYS A 251 2.20 -15.75 -36.82
C LYS A 251 3.50 -16.55 -36.98
N SER A 252 4.10 -16.96 -35.87
CA SER A 252 5.27 -17.86 -35.84
C SER A 252 5.00 -19.23 -36.49
N SER A 253 3.76 -19.70 -36.45
CA SER A 253 3.30 -20.89 -37.16
C SER A 253 3.00 -20.68 -38.66
N GLY A 254 3.25 -19.47 -39.19
CA GLY A 254 2.90 -19.05 -40.56
C GLY A 254 1.41 -18.91 -40.85
N ALA A 255 0.56 -19.26 -39.89
CA ALA A 255 -0.88 -18.98 -39.94
C ALA A 255 -1.14 -17.48 -39.97
N MET A 256 -2.06 -17.04 -40.82
CA MET A 256 -2.55 -15.67 -40.79
C MET A 256 -3.17 -15.33 -39.42
N ALA A 257 -2.92 -14.11 -38.94
CA ALA A 257 -3.59 -13.56 -37.79
C ALA A 257 -4.95 -12.98 -38.20
N GLU A 258 -5.95 -13.15 -37.34
CA GLU A 258 -7.31 -12.62 -37.49
C GLU A 258 -7.77 -12.27 -36.07
N ASN A 259 -8.16 -11.02 -35.81
CA ASN A 259 -8.46 -10.49 -34.46
C ASN A 259 -7.40 -10.87 -33.40
N ALA A 260 -6.12 -10.71 -33.73
CA ALA A 260 -5.03 -11.27 -32.93
C ALA A 260 -3.77 -10.40 -32.92
N TRP A 261 -3.11 -10.39 -31.76
CA TRP A 261 -1.78 -9.84 -31.57
C TRP A 261 -0.71 -10.75 -32.18
N VAL A 262 0.33 -10.13 -32.76
CA VAL A 262 1.53 -10.81 -33.27
C VAL A 262 2.76 -10.02 -32.84
N LYS A 263 3.79 -10.70 -32.32
CA LYS A 263 5.08 -10.11 -31.95
C LYS A 263 6.13 -10.46 -33.01
N ILE A 264 6.78 -9.45 -33.58
CA ILE A 264 7.82 -9.58 -34.63
C ILE A 264 8.96 -8.63 -34.27
N GLU A 265 10.21 -9.11 -34.21
CA GLU A 265 11.39 -8.30 -33.84
C GLU A 265 11.17 -7.44 -32.58
N ASP A 266 10.70 -8.08 -31.53
CA ASP A 266 10.26 -7.50 -30.25
C ASP A 266 9.13 -6.43 -30.29
N LYS A 267 8.65 -6.04 -31.47
CA LYS A 267 7.53 -5.11 -31.65
C LYS A 267 6.20 -5.85 -31.68
N TRP A 268 5.15 -5.25 -31.11
CA TRP A 268 3.78 -5.76 -31.17
C TRP A 268 2.96 -5.13 -32.30
N TYR A 269 2.17 -5.97 -32.95
CA TYR A 269 1.28 -5.64 -34.05
C TYR A 269 -0.10 -6.29 -33.80
N TYR A 270 -1.18 -5.69 -34.30
CA TYR A 270 -2.52 -6.29 -34.21
C TYR A 270 -3.16 -6.46 -35.59
N ALA A 271 -3.74 -7.64 -35.81
CA ALA A 271 -4.49 -7.99 -37.01
C ALA A 271 -5.99 -7.85 -36.77
N THR A 272 -6.68 -7.12 -37.66
CA THR A 272 -8.14 -7.04 -37.73
C THR A 272 -8.78 -8.41 -38.06
N VAL A 273 -10.11 -8.50 -38.07
CA VAL A 273 -10.86 -9.69 -38.54
C VAL A 273 -10.54 -10.07 -39.99
N SER A 274 -10.09 -9.11 -40.81
CA SER A 274 -9.64 -9.37 -42.19
C SER A 274 -8.20 -9.90 -42.30
N GLY A 275 -7.50 -9.99 -41.16
CA GLY A 275 -6.08 -10.29 -41.04
C GLY A 275 -5.12 -9.18 -41.42
N LYS A 276 -5.63 -8.04 -41.90
CA LYS A 276 -4.84 -6.83 -42.11
C LYS A 276 -4.43 -6.17 -40.80
N ILE A 277 -3.17 -5.73 -40.77
CA ILE A 277 -2.53 -4.88 -39.76
C ILE A 277 -3.22 -3.53 -39.54
N ILE A 278 -3.16 -3.02 -38.31
CA ILE A 278 -3.57 -1.66 -37.95
C ILE A 278 -2.37 -0.70 -38.00
N ARG A 279 -2.54 0.51 -38.55
CA ARG A 279 -1.51 1.58 -38.60
C ARG A 279 -2.09 2.97 -38.37
N ASP A 280 -1.24 3.86 -37.87
CA ASP A 280 -1.42 5.33 -37.67
C ASP A 280 -2.73 5.76 -36.98
N LYS A 281 -3.28 4.91 -36.10
CA LYS A 281 -4.55 5.18 -35.39
C LYS A 281 -4.59 4.61 -33.98
N TRP A 282 -5.54 5.14 -33.21
CA TRP A 282 -6.08 4.51 -32.02
C TRP A 282 -6.98 3.32 -32.40
N GLU A 283 -6.94 2.23 -31.64
CA GLU A 283 -7.91 1.13 -31.70
C GLU A 283 -8.28 0.68 -30.28
N LYS A 284 -9.57 0.35 -30.07
CA LYS A 284 -10.05 -0.24 -28.82
C LYS A 284 -10.11 -1.76 -28.95
N ILE A 285 -9.23 -2.47 -28.24
CA ILE A 285 -9.07 -3.93 -28.30
C ILE A 285 -9.35 -4.48 -26.89
N SER A 286 -10.31 -5.40 -26.78
CA SER A 286 -10.70 -6.02 -25.50
C SER A 286 -10.91 -4.99 -24.36
N SER A 287 -11.70 -3.95 -24.65
CA SER A 287 -12.01 -2.80 -23.77
C SER A 287 -10.88 -1.80 -23.47
N SER A 288 -9.61 -2.09 -23.79
CA SER A 288 -8.50 -1.13 -23.62
C SER A 288 -8.19 -0.38 -24.94
N TRP A 289 -7.76 0.87 -24.83
CA TRP A 289 -7.24 1.64 -25.97
C TRP A 289 -5.75 1.40 -26.20
N TYR A 290 -5.36 1.31 -27.47
CA TYR A 290 -3.98 1.18 -27.94
C TYR A 290 -3.76 2.16 -29.10
N TYR A 291 -2.54 2.66 -29.30
CA TYR A 291 -2.17 3.45 -30.48
C TYR A 291 -1.08 2.75 -31.29
N PHE A 292 -1.26 2.68 -32.61
CA PHE A 292 -0.31 2.08 -33.54
C PHE A 292 0.32 3.16 -34.43
N ASN A 293 1.64 3.11 -34.60
CA ASN A 293 2.38 4.06 -35.43
C ASN A 293 2.17 3.82 -36.95
N LYS A 294 2.85 4.60 -37.79
CA LYS A 294 2.78 4.53 -39.26
C LYS A 294 3.26 3.21 -39.88
N ASP A 295 4.06 2.43 -39.17
CA ASP A 295 4.51 1.09 -39.59
C ASP A 295 3.54 -0.01 -39.11
N GLY A 296 2.70 0.31 -38.12
CA GLY A 296 1.77 -0.59 -37.43
C GLY A 296 2.29 -1.13 -36.11
N VAL A 297 3.40 -0.58 -35.59
CA VAL A 297 3.94 -0.93 -34.27
C VAL A 297 3.07 -0.28 -33.18
N MET A 298 2.61 -1.08 -32.23
CA MET A 298 1.95 -0.62 -31.00
C MET A 298 2.93 0.22 -30.17
N LEU A 299 2.52 1.42 -29.76
CA LEU A 299 3.30 2.21 -28.80
C LEU A 299 3.17 1.66 -27.38
N SER A 300 4.28 1.69 -26.63
CA SER A 300 4.39 1.29 -25.23
C SER A 300 5.43 2.13 -24.50
N ASN A 301 5.21 2.43 -23.23
CA ASN A 301 5.99 3.37 -22.42
C ASN A 301 6.19 4.74 -23.12
N HIS A 302 5.15 5.27 -23.76
CA HIS A 302 5.26 6.39 -24.69
C HIS A 302 4.04 7.31 -24.64
N TRP A 303 4.26 8.62 -24.77
CA TRP A 303 3.19 9.61 -24.90
C TRP A 303 2.67 9.69 -26.33
N LYS A 304 1.36 9.68 -26.53
CA LYS A 304 0.72 10.17 -27.76
C LYS A 304 -0.14 11.36 -27.39
N ASP A 305 0.28 12.54 -27.81
CA ASP A 305 -0.34 13.83 -27.46
C ASP A 305 -0.44 13.99 -25.93
N ASN A 306 -1.65 13.98 -25.36
CA ASN A 306 -1.86 14.09 -23.90
C ASN A 306 -2.07 12.73 -23.20
N TYR A 307 -1.96 11.61 -23.92
CA TYR A 307 -2.27 10.26 -23.44
C TYR A 307 -0.98 9.45 -23.26
N TYR A 308 -0.88 8.66 -22.19
CA TYR A 308 0.25 7.74 -21.98
C TYR A 308 -0.12 6.31 -22.34
N LEU A 309 0.71 5.65 -23.15
CA LEU A 309 0.65 4.20 -23.39
C LEU A 309 1.63 3.51 -22.44
N LYS A 310 1.11 2.60 -21.60
CA LYS A 310 1.88 1.83 -20.61
C LYS A 310 2.78 0.77 -21.27
N ASP A 311 3.54 0.02 -20.48
CA ASP A 311 4.41 -1.07 -20.97
C ASP A 311 3.63 -2.13 -21.79
N SER A 312 2.41 -2.44 -21.34
CA SER A 312 1.45 -3.29 -22.03
C SER A 312 0.84 -2.69 -23.31
N GLY A 313 1.22 -1.46 -23.68
CA GLY A 313 0.64 -0.67 -24.76
C GLY A 313 -0.77 -0.13 -24.52
N THR A 314 -1.38 -0.48 -23.39
CA THR A 314 -2.68 0.06 -22.98
C THR A 314 -2.56 1.53 -22.60
N MET A 315 -3.50 2.36 -23.04
CA MET A 315 -3.67 3.72 -22.55
C MET A 315 -3.89 3.70 -21.03
N ALA A 316 -3.28 4.65 -20.33
CA ALA A 316 -3.50 4.89 -18.91
C ALA A 316 -4.74 5.76 -18.66
N GLU A 317 -5.55 5.42 -17.66
CA GLU A 317 -6.78 6.15 -17.28
C GLU A 317 -7.08 6.00 -15.78
N ASN A 318 -7.45 7.10 -15.11
CA ASN A 318 -7.66 7.19 -13.65
C ASN A 318 -6.47 6.72 -12.79
N GLU A 319 -5.23 6.89 -13.25
CA GLU A 319 -4.05 6.33 -12.59
C GLU A 319 -2.83 7.26 -12.62
N TRP A 320 -1.92 7.03 -11.67
CA TRP A 320 -0.61 7.70 -11.62
C TRP A 320 0.41 6.91 -12.43
N VAL A 321 1.16 7.62 -13.29
CA VAL A 321 2.26 7.09 -14.10
C VAL A 321 3.54 7.85 -13.77
N PHE A 322 4.64 7.13 -13.55
CA PHE A 322 5.98 7.71 -13.48
C PHE A 322 6.68 7.56 -14.83
N ASP A 323 7.01 8.66 -15.49
CA ASP A 323 7.82 8.62 -16.72
C ASP A 323 9.29 8.90 -16.39
N LYS A 324 10.10 7.84 -16.46
CA LYS A 324 11.55 7.87 -16.25
C LYS A 324 12.30 8.80 -17.21
N LYS A 325 11.73 9.13 -18.38
CA LYS A 325 12.29 10.13 -19.30
C LYS A 325 12.23 11.55 -18.74
N TYR A 326 11.27 11.83 -17.86
CA TYR A 326 10.97 13.16 -17.32
C TYR A 326 11.22 13.29 -15.81
N ASP A 327 11.63 12.20 -15.12
CA ASP A 327 11.78 12.10 -13.65
C ASP A 327 10.54 12.61 -12.88
N SER A 328 9.34 12.37 -13.43
CA SER A 328 8.12 12.98 -12.93
C SER A 328 6.95 12.01 -12.92
N TRP A 329 6.09 12.21 -11.94
CA TRP A 329 4.77 11.61 -11.86
C TRP A 329 3.76 12.47 -12.62
N PHE A 330 2.87 11.80 -13.34
CA PHE A 330 1.74 12.35 -14.07
C PHE A 330 0.49 11.61 -13.63
N TYR A 331 -0.65 12.29 -13.54
CA TYR A 331 -1.95 11.65 -13.30
C TYR A 331 -2.79 11.68 -14.57
N LEU A 332 -3.26 10.53 -15.04
CA LEU A 332 -4.17 10.41 -16.17
C LEU A 332 -5.61 10.40 -15.67
N LYS A 333 -6.46 11.27 -16.23
CA LYS A 333 -7.86 11.42 -15.85
C LYS A 333 -8.73 10.26 -16.38
N SER A 334 -10.03 10.33 -16.12
CA SER A 334 -11.04 9.40 -16.66
C SER A 334 -11.22 9.46 -18.18
N ASP A 335 -10.75 10.53 -18.82
CA ASP A 335 -10.67 10.68 -20.27
C ASP A 335 -9.34 10.17 -20.85
N GLY A 336 -8.42 9.66 -20.01
CA GLY A 336 -7.08 9.18 -20.38
C GLY A 336 -6.03 10.27 -20.59
N SER A 337 -6.41 11.55 -20.63
CA SER A 337 -5.46 12.65 -20.79
C SER A 337 -4.86 13.09 -19.45
N TYR A 338 -3.64 13.60 -19.45
CA TYR A 338 -2.98 14.04 -18.22
C TYR A 338 -3.67 15.26 -17.57
N ALA A 339 -3.73 15.27 -16.24
CA ALA A 339 -4.12 16.42 -15.43
C ALA A 339 -3.01 17.48 -15.44
N GLN A 340 -3.36 18.77 -15.57
CA GLN A 340 -2.40 19.88 -15.52
C GLN A 340 -3.04 21.18 -15.04
N ASN A 341 -2.25 22.03 -14.39
CA ASN A 341 -2.64 23.27 -13.72
C ASN A 341 -3.80 23.07 -12.71
N GLN A 342 -3.82 21.93 -12.01
CA GLN A 342 -4.90 21.54 -11.10
C GLN A 342 -4.42 20.58 -10.00
N TRP A 343 -5.21 20.48 -8.93
CA TRP A 343 -5.04 19.49 -7.86
C TRP A 343 -5.58 18.11 -8.25
N VAL A 344 -4.92 17.06 -7.73
CA VAL A 344 -5.42 15.68 -7.65
C VAL A 344 -5.13 15.19 -6.24
N GLY A 345 -6.14 15.20 -5.36
CA GLY A 345 -5.92 15.00 -3.93
C GLY A 345 -4.98 16.08 -3.36
N SER A 346 -3.97 15.66 -2.60
CA SER A 346 -2.97 16.56 -2.02
C SER A 346 -1.83 16.97 -2.96
N TYR A 347 -1.88 16.58 -4.23
CA TYR A 347 -0.80 16.78 -5.22
C TYR A 347 -1.21 17.82 -6.26
N TYR A 348 -0.30 18.73 -6.63
CA TYR A 348 -0.53 19.68 -7.72
C TYR A 348 0.18 19.23 -9.00
N LEU A 349 -0.55 19.16 -10.12
CA LEU A 349 0.02 18.89 -11.44
C LEU A 349 0.20 20.24 -12.16
N LYS A 350 1.44 20.54 -12.56
CA LYS A 350 1.82 21.80 -13.22
C LYS A 350 1.46 21.76 -14.72
N SER A 351 1.69 22.88 -15.42
CA SER A 351 1.58 22.95 -16.88
C SER A 351 2.42 21.85 -17.54
N GLY A 352 1.85 21.14 -18.51
CA GLY A 352 2.48 19.95 -19.12
C GLY A 352 2.41 18.67 -18.27
N GLY A 353 1.70 18.69 -17.14
CA GLY A 353 1.31 17.50 -16.37
C GLY A 353 2.27 17.02 -15.29
N TYR A 354 3.44 17.66 -15.15
CA TYR A 354 4.44 17.31 -14.15
C TYR A 354 3.94 17.55 -12.72
N MET A 355 3.98 16.52 -11.86
CA MET A 355 3.73 16.70 -10.42
C MET A 355 4.75 17.66 -9.81
N ALA A 356 4.26 18.63 -9.02
CA ALA A 356 5.10 19.55 -8.26
C ALA A 356 5.79 18.82 -7.09
N LYS A 357 7.09 19.06 -6.87
CA LYS A 357 7.87 18.47 -5.75
C LYS A 357 8.95 19.44 -5.25
N ASN A 358 9.08 19.58 -3.92
CA ASN A 358 10.00 20.49 -3.23
C ASN A 358 9.87 21.99 -3.61
N GLU A 359 8.70 22.44 -4.06
CA GLU A 359 8.49 23.78 -4.63
C GLU A 359 7.23 24.49 -4.10
N TRP A 360 7.22 25.82 -4.25
CA TRP A 360 6.07 26.66 -3.97
C TRP A 360 5.15 26.75 -5.19
N ILE A 361 3.85 26.58 -4.98
CA ILE A 361 2.80 26.79 -5.97
C ILE A 361 1.87 27.90 -5.47
N PHE A 362 1.56 28.87 -6.32
CA PHE A 362 0.46 29.80 -6.10
C PHE A 362 -0.75 29.30 -6.89
N ASP A 363 -1.87 29.09 -6.21
CA ASP A 363 -3.14 28.78 -6.85
C ASP A 363 -4.03 30.02 -6.88
N LYS A 364 -4.24 30.53 -8.10
CA LYS A 364 -5.09 31.68 -8.39
C LYS A 364 -6.56 31.47 -8.03
N ASP A 365 -7.04 30.23 -8.00
CA ASP A 365 -8.47 29.93 -7.75
C ASP A 365 -8.78 29.85 -6.24
N TYR A 366 -7.73 29.82 -5.41
CA TYR A 366 -7.81 29.93 -3.95
C TYR A 366 -7.14 31.20 -3.38
N ASP A 367 -6.55 32.04 -4.24
CA ASP A 367 -5.69 33.19 -3.90
C ASP A 367 -4.62 32.87 -2.83
N ALA A 368 -4.01 31.68 -2.95
CA ALA A 368 -3.22 31.09 -1.88
C ALA A 368 -1.93 30.43 -2.37
N TRP A 369 -0.90 30.49 -1.52
CA TRP A 369 0.35 29.74 -1.72
C TRP A 369 0.31 28.41 -0.98
N TYR A 370 0.92 27.41 -1.60
CA TYR A 370 1.09 26.05 -1.10
C TYR A 370 2.57 25.66 -1.26
N TYR A 371 3.09 24.79 -0.40
CA TYR A 371 4.40 24.17 -0.58
C TYR A 371 4.26 22.66 -0.69
N LEU A 372 4.85 22.07 -1.73
CA LEU A 372 4.82 20.63 -1.99
C LEU A 372 6.12 20.00 -1.51
N LYS A 373 6.01 18.88 -0.77
CA LYS A 373 7.14 18.11 -0.24
C LYS A 373 7.88 17.35 -1.35
N GLU A 374 8.91 16.60 -0.98
CA GLU A 374 9.62 15.68 -1.88
C GLU A 374 8.71 14.59 -2.45
N ASP A 375 7.78 14.08 -1.63
CA ASP A 375 6.72 13.15 -2.05
C ASP A 375 5.66 13.78 -2.98
N GLY A 376 5.70 15.10 -3.17
CA GLY A 376 4.80 15.88 -4.04
C GLY A 376 3.47 16.30 -3.42
N SER A 377 3.14 15.85 -2.21
CA SER A 377 1.94 16.28 -1.49
C SER A 377 2.16 17.58 -0.72
N TYR A 378 1.11 18.37 -0.51
CA TYR A 378 1.22 19.65 0.21
C TYR A 378 1.60 19.49 1.68
N VAL A 379 2.22 20.53 2.21
CA VAL A 379 2.51 20.71 3.64
C VAL A 379 1.27 21.17 4.40
N THR A 380 1.09 20.67 5.63
CA THR A 380 0.14 21.22 6.63
C THR A 380 0.87 21.48 7.95
N GLY A 381 0.36 22.40 8.78
CA GLY A 381 0.98 22.76 10.05
C GLY A 381 2.28 23.56 9.89
N GLY A 382 3.19 23.47 10.87
CA GLY A 382 4.49 24.14 10.81
C GLY A 382 5.54 23.30 10.09
N PHE A 383 6.32 23.92 9.20
CA PHE A 383 7.32 23.23 8.37
C PHE A 383 8.51 24.14 8.05
N ASN A 384 9.71 23.55 7.95
CA ASN A 384 10.93 24.30 7.65
C ASN A 384 11.27 24.24 6.16
N ILE A 385 11.45 25.41 5.54
CA ILE A 385 11.83 25.56 4.14
C ILE A 385 13.09 26.44 4.11
N LYS A 386 14.23 25.83 3.77
CA LYS A 386 15.55 26.50 3.68
C LYS A 386 15.92 27.29 4.94
N ASN A 387 15.84 26.65 6.10
CA ASN A 387 16.11 27.19 7.44
C ASN A 387 15.14 28.29 7.94
N LYS A 388 14.05 28.59 7.21
CA LYS A 388 12.95 29.44 7.69
C LYS A 388 11.71 28.59 7.95
N GLU A 389 11.00 28.91 9.02
CA GLU A 389 9.72 28.28 9.36
C GLU A 389 8.54 28.95 8.64
N TYR A 390 7.60 28.13 8.19
CA TYR A 390 6.36 28.51 7.51
C TYR A 390 5.20 27.71 8.11
N PHE A 391 3.99 28.29 8.14
CA PHE A 391 2.81 27.68 8.74
C PHE A 391 1.67 27.56 7.72
N PHE A 392 1.03 26.40 7.68
CA PHE A 392 0.04 26.05 6.68
C PHE A 392 -1.25 25.52 7.35
N GLN A 393 -2.41 25.85 6.78
CA GLN A 393 -3.72 25.33 7.17
C GLN A 393 -3.83 23.82 6.89
N SER A 394 -4.91 23.19 7.37
CA SER A 394 -5.19 21.76 7.19
C SER A 394 -5.45 21.36 5.73
N ASP A 395 -5.81 22.31 4.87
CA ASP A 395 -5.99 22.14 3.42
C ASP A 395 -4.73 22.53 2.60
N GLY A 396 -3.64 22.91 3.29
CA GLY A 396 -2.34 23.24 2.69
C GLY A 396 -2.09 24.71 2.38
N LYS A 397 -3.03 25.64 2.64
CA LYS A 397 -2.81 27.08 2.41
C LYS A 397 -1.78 27.68 3.38
N TRP A 398 -0.81 28.43 2.87
CA TRP A 398 0.17 29.17 3.67
C TRP A 398 -0.45 30.36 4.41
N ILE A 399 -0.20 30.47 5.72
CA ILE A 399 -0.48 31.67 6.52
C ILE A 399 0.81 32.48 6.69
N GLN A 400 0.81 33.72 6.17
CA GLN A 400 1.95 34.64 6.27
C GLN A 400 2.24 35.08 7.71
N SER A 401 1.20 35.35 8.50
CA SER A 401 1.28 35.92 9.86
C SER A 401 0.29 35.21 10.80
N PRO A 402 0.56 33.96 11.23
CA PRO A 402 -0.27 33.26 12.19
C PRO A 402 -0.25 33.98 13.55
N LYS A 403 -1.41 34.13 14.20
CA LYS A 403 -1.53 34.84 15.48
C LYS A 403 -1.74 33.93 16.70
N TYR A 404 -2.42 32.79 16.52
CA TYR A 404 -2.89 31.96 17.62
C TYR A 404 -2.59 30.48 17.40
N PHE A 405 -2.34 29.75 18.49
CA PHE A 405 -2.16 28.30 18.50
C PHE A 405 -2.98 27.68 19.64
N LYS A 406 -3.44 26.44 19.45
CA LYS A 406 -4.21 25.68 20.45
C LYS A 406 -3.37 24.56 21.04
N VAL A 407 -3.43 24.39 22.36
CA VAL A 407 -2.71 23.34 23.11
C VAL A 407 -3.33 21.97 22.85
N LYS A 408 -2.51 21.00 22.38
CA LYS A 408 -2.91 19.61 22.07
C LYS A 408 -2.94 18.65 23.27
N PRO A 409 -1.90 18.50 24.11
CA PRO A 409 -1.90 17.53 25.21
C PRO A 409 -2.75 18.02 26.39
N ILE A 410 -3.18 17.10 27.27
CA ILE A 410 -3.99 17.37 28.48
C ILE A 410 -3.39 18.54 29.28
N THR A 411 -2.07 18.56 29.44
CA THR A 411 -1.31 19.73 29.91
C THR A 411 -0.04 19.91 29.08
N ALA A 412 0.32 21.16 28.75
CA ALA A 412 1.61 21.52 28.16
C ALA A 412 2.36 22.53 29.04
N TYR A 413 3.69 22.49 29.02
CA TYR A 413 4.54 23.40 29.79
C TYR A 413 4.90 24.66 29.00
N ILE A 414 4.92 25.80 29.69
CA ILE A 414 5.48 27.06 29.21
C ILE A 414 6.86 27.22 29.83
N TYR A 415 7.86 27.43 28.98
CA TYR A 415 9.28 27.48 29.34
C TYR A 415 9.84 28.91 29.28
N SER A 416 10.88 29.17 30.05
CA SER A 416 11.73 30.36 29.93
C SER A 416 12.59 30.28 28.66
N GLU A 417 13.30 31.38 28.38
CA GLU A 417 14.31 31.37 27.33
C GLU A 417 15.50 30.42 27.62
N SER A 418 15.86 30.24 28.90
CA SER A 418 16.86 29.25 29.34
C SER A 418 16.36 27.80 29.27
N GLY A 419 15.04 27.59 29.14
CA GLY A 419 14.41 26.28 29.03
C GLY A 419 13.83 25.73 30.34
N ASP A 420 13.89 26.51 31.43
CA ASP A 420 13.25 26.21 32.72
C ASP A 420 11.72 26.26 32.60
N ILE A 421 10.99 25.47 33.40
CA ILE A 421 9.52 25.49 33.38
C ILE A 421 9.01 26.69 34.20
N LEU A 422 8.33 27.63 33.55
CA LEU A 422 7.67 28.77 34.19
C LEU A 422 6.28 28.40 34.70
N SER A 423 5.46 27.76 33.87
CA SER A 423 4.10 27.33 34.21
C SER A 423 3.63 26.18 33.30
N TYR A 424 2.34 25.84 33.37
CA TYR A 424 1.67 24.84 32.55
C TYR A 424 0.23 25.28 32.27
N VAL A 425 -0.30 24.85 31.11
CA VAL A 425 -1.64 25.17 30.60
C VAL A 425 -2.38 23.93 30.09
N ASN A 426 -3.70 23.89 30.18
CA ASN A 426 -4.52 22.74 29.76
C ASN A 426 -4.74 22.64 28.24
N GLN A 427 -5.10 21.43 27.78
CA GLN A 427 -5.62 21.15 26.45
C GLN A 427 -6.74 22.13 26.04
N GLY A 428 -6.70 22.60 24.81
CA GLY A 428 -7.69 23.54 24.26
C GLY A 428 -7.44 25.00 24.59
N SER A 429 -6.46 25.32 25.46
CA SER A 429 -6.04 26.70 25.68
C SER A 429 -5.55 27.32 24.37
N ILE A 430 -5.99 28.56 24.08
CA ILE A 430 -5.49 29.36 22.96
C ILE A 430 -4.35 30.25 23.47
N VAL A 431 -3.19 30.13 22.85
CA VAL A 431 -2.01 30.97 23.13
C VAL A 431 -1.77 31.92 21.96
N ASN A 432 -1.37 33.15 22.24
CA ASN A 432 -0.89 34.08 21.22
C ASN A 432 0.52 33.66 20.78
N TYR A 433 0.88 33.86 19.52
CA TYR A 433 2.21 33.60 18.98
C TYR A 433 2.94 34.90 18.63
N ASP A 434 4.20 34.99 19.07
CA ASP A 434 5.09 36.10 18.77
C ASP A 434 6.12 35.69 17.70
N SER A 435 5.77 35.91 16.44
CA SER A 435 6.62 35.59 15.28
C SER A 435 7.92 36.37 15.21
N SER A 436 8.13 37.38 16.07
CA SER A 436 9.42 38.09 16.17
C SER A 436 10.49 37.31 16.94
N LYS A 437 10.11 36.22 17.65
CA LYS A 437 11.00 35.44 18.53
C LYS A 437 10.89 33.94 18.21
N THR A 438 11.99 33.33 17.76
CA THR A 438 12.06 31.90 17.48
C THR A 438 13.17 31.25 18.31
N LYS A 439 12.95 30.04 18.83
CA LYS A 439 13.97 29.32 19.60
C LYS A 439 13.96 27.81 19.37
N GLY A 440 14.68 27.38 18.34
CA GLY A 440 14.78 25.96 17.97
C GLY A 440 13.42 25.40 17.56
N ASN A 441 12.98 24.33 18.21
CA ASN A 441 11.66 23.71 18.03
C ASN A 441 10.57 24.28 18.96
N ARG A 442 10.79 25.46 19.55
CA ARG A 442 9.84 26.15 20.42
C ARG A 442 9.38 27.47 19.84
N LEU A 443 8.07 27.67 19.88
CA LEU A 443 7.39 28.90 19.49
C LEU A 443 7.34 29.84 20.70
N ALA A 444 7.64 31.13 20.49
CA ALA A 444 7.43 32.15 21.52
C ALA A 444 5.95 32.48 21.61
N VAL A 445 5.39 32.41 22.82
CA VAL A 445 3.94 32.52 23.04
C VAL A 445 3.60 33.33 24.28
N SER A 446 2.38 33.87 24.32
CA SER A 446 1.82 34.48 25.54
C SER A 446 0.39 34.03 25.83
N ILE A 447 0.08 33.85 27.12
CA ILE A 447 -1.25 33.52 27.63
C ILE A 447 -1.37 33.90 29.11
N SER A 448 -2.49 34.52 29.50
CA SER A 448 -2.81 34.87 30.90
C SER A 448 -1.64 35.59 31.60
N GLY A 449 -1.08 36.58 30.91
CA GLY A 449 0.01 37.45 31.35
C GLY A 449 1.40 36.83 31.27
N LEU A 450 1.52 35.51 31.13
CA LEU A 450 2.82 34.85 30.97
C LEU A 450 3.26 34.91 29.51
N SER A 451 4.48 35.39 29.29
CA SER A 451 5.22 35.23 28.04
C SER A 451 6.33 34.20 28.22
N GLY A 452 6.53 33.34 27.23
CA GLY A 452 7.54 32.28 27.28
C GLY A 452 7.58 31.49 25.98
N TYR A 453 7.99 30.23 26.07
CA TYR A 453 8.15 29.34 24.91
C TYR A 453 7.40 28.03 25.12
N MET A 454 6.79 27.47 24.07
CA MET A 454 6.15 26.15 24.09
C MET A 454 6.68 25.29 22.94
N ASN A 455 6.77 23.98 23.12
CA ASN A 455 7.22 23.09 22.05
C ASN A 455 6.20 23.10 20.90
N GLN A 456 6.66 23.24 19.65
CA GLN A 456 5.82 23.18 18.46
C GLN A 456 5.02 21.85 18.39
N SER A 457 5.60 20.76 18.89
CA SER A 457 4.97 19.46 19.04
C SER A 457 3.66 19.50 19.83
N ASP A 458 3.49 20.47 20.73
CA ASP A 458 2.40 20.53 21.71
C ASP A 458 1.27 21.46 21.25
N LEU A 459 1.43 22.11 20.09
CA LEU A 459 0.54 23.14 19.54
C LEU A 459 -0.07 22.75 18.17
N THR A 460 -1.27 23.23 17.89
CA THR A 460 -1.90 23.26 16.55
C THR A 460 -2.12 24.71 16.13
N LEU A 461 -1.91 25.04 14.86
CA LEU A 461 -2.26 26.34 14.29
C LEU A 461 -3.78 26.56 14.36
N VAL A 462 -4.22 27.72 14.84
CA VAL A 462 -5.64 28.09 14.90
C VAL A 462 -6.06 28.75 13.59
N ASP A 463 -7.17 28.32 13.03
CA ASP A 463 -7.86 29.03 11.95
C ASP A 463 -8.82 30.07 12.56
N GLU A 464 -8.50 31.35 12.38
CA GLU A 464 -9.30 32.49 12.87
C GLU A 464 -10.71 32.56 12.23
N GLY A 465 -10.95 31.84 11.12
CA GLY A 465 -12.24 31.74 10.47
C GLY A 465 -13.20 30.71 11.05
N SER A 466 -12.71 29.69 11.78
CA SER A 466 -13.53 28.55 12.22
C SER A 466 -13.42 28.19 13.71
N GLU A 467 -12.35 28.56 14.42
CA GLU A 467 -12.22 28.29 15.85
C GLU A 467 -12.65 29.47 16.73
N PHE A 468 -13.14 29.17 17.94
CA PHE A 468 -13.43 30.20 18.94
C PHE A 468 -12.13 30.69 19.61
N ILE A 469 -11.85 31.98 19.48
CA ILE A 469 -10.75 32.66 20.17
C ILE A 469 -11.32 33.35 21.43
N PRO A 470 -10.78 33.10 22.63
CA PRO A 470 -11.14 33.81 23.86
C PRO A 470 -10.96 35.33 23.72
N HIS A 471 -11.96 36.06 24.18
CA HIS A 471 -12.06 37.51 24.02
C HIS A 471 -12.95 38.12 25.11
N TYR A 472 -12.93 39.43 25.23
CA TYR A 472 -13.69 40.17 26.23
C TYR A 472 -14.83 40.95 25.57
N THR A 473 -15.99 41.02 26.24
CA THR A 473 -17.14 41.84 25.83
C THR A 473 -17.76 42.55 27.03
N THR A 474 -18.57 43.59 26.80
CA THR A 474 -19.30 44.30 27.87
C THR A 474 -20.79 44.40 27.58
N ASP A 475 -21.61 44.28 28.64
CA ASP A 475 -23.06 44.50 28.65
C ASP A 475 -23.45 45.94 29.05
N GLY A 476 -22.48 46.83 29.27
CA GLY A 476 -22.69 48.18 29.79
C GLY A 476 -22.75 48.29 31.32
N ARG A 477 -22.59 47.17 32.05
CA ARG A 477 -22.47 47.12 33.52
C ARG A 477 -21.17 46.47 33.97
N PHE A 478 -20.75 45.41 33.27
CA PHE A 478 -19.51 44.69 33.53
C PHE A 478 -18.75 44.38 32.23
N LEU A 479 -17.44 44.15 32.35
CA LEU A 479 -16.64 43.43 31.37
C LEU A 479 -16.67 41.94 31.72
N TYR A 480 -16.83 41.11 30.69
CA TYR A 480 -16.78 39.65 30.77
C TYR A 480 -15.63 39.12 29.91
N HIS A 481 -15.04 38.02 30.34
CA HIS A 481 -14.17 37.18 29.52
C HIS A 481 -15.00 36.02 28.96
N GLU A 482 -15.17 36.00 27.63
CA GLU A 482 -15.79 34.91 26.88
C GLU A 482 -14.74 33.80 26.66
N LEU A 483 -14.85 32.71 27.42
CA LEU A 483 -13.90 31.59 27.40
C LEU A 483 -14.25 30.53 26.35
N SER A 484 -15.53 30.42 25.99
CA SER A 484 -16.04 29.56 24.92
C SER A 484 -17.39 30.10 24.43
N PRO A 485 -18.01 29.53 23.37
CA PRO A 485 -19.37 29.88 22.94
C PRO A 485 -20.45 29.69 24.02
N TYR A 486 -20.14 29.01 25.13
CA TYR A 486 -21.07 28.61 26.19
C TYR A 486 -20.64 29.03 27.60
N ALA A 487 -19.47 29.65 27.76
CA ALA A 487 -18.88 29.96 29.06
C ALA A 487 -18.26 31.36 29.08
N SER A 488 -18.76 32.21 29.98
CA SER A 488 -18.22 33.53 30.23
C SER A 488 -18.17 33.85 31.73
N ILE A 489 -17.22 34.71 32.12
CA ILE A 489 -16.99 35.10 33.51
C ILE A 489 -16.88 36.62 33.64
N ARG A 490 -17.45 37.19 34.70
CA ARG A 490 -17.35 38.62 35.03
C ARG A 490 -15.94 38.93 35.56
N VAL A 491 -15.24 39.89 34.96
CA VAL A 491 -13.85 40.24 35.35
C VAL A 491 -13.71 41.65 35.94
N ALA A 492 -14.48 42.64 35.48
CA ALA A 492 -14.37 44.03 35.94
C ALA A 492 -15.71 44.78 35.77
N PRO A 493 -15.90 45.95 36.42
CA PRO A 493 -16.96 46.90 36.05
C PRO A 493 -16.80 47.40 34.61
N HIS A 494 -17.91 47.86 34.01
CA HIS A 494 -17.88 48.58 32.74
C HIS A 494 -17.28 49.99 32.91
N SER A 495 -16.55 50.48 31.89
CA SER A 495 -16.10 51.87 31.80
C SER A 495 -16.45 52.47 30.44
N SER A 496 -16.56 53.80 30.36
CA SER A 496 -16.92 54.54 29.14
C SER A 496 -15.92 54.42 27.98
N ALA A 497 -14.75 53.82 28.20
CA ALA A 497 -13.80 53.46 27.14
C ALA A 497 -14.19 52.15 26.41
N MET A 498 -15.16 51.40 26.93
CA MET A 498 -15.62 50.13 26.38
C MET A 498 -16.89 50.30 25.53
N THR A 499 -16.94 49.64 24.38
CA THR A 499 -18.10 49.62 23.46
C THR A 499 -18.89 48.33 23.64
N ILE A 500 -20.18 48.44 23.93
CA ILE A 500 -21.08 47.29 24.07
C ILE A 500 -21.08 46.43 22.79
N GLY A 501 -20.94 45.12 22.96
CA GLY A 501 -20.90 44.15 21.84
C GLY A 501 -19.60 44.14 21.02
N LYS A 502 -18.65 45.06 21.22
CA LYS A 502 -17.31 44.95 20.62
C LYS A 502 -16.53 43.82 21.31
N LYS A 503 -15.83 43.01 20.50
CA LYS A 503 -14.82 42.07 20.98
C LYS A 503 -13.51 42.80 21.26
N TYR A 504 -12.89 42.50 22.38
CA TYR A 504 -11.56 42.97 22.77
C TYR A 504 -10.66 41.78 23.05
N TYR A 505 -9.39 41.87 22.68
CA TYR A 505 -8.40 40.82 22.92
C TYR A 505 -7.30 41.36 23.83
N SER A 506 -6.80 40.54 24.75
CA SER A 506 -5.69 40.88 25.65
C SER A 506 -4.91 39.61 25.99
N ALA A 507 -3.59 39.71 26.04
CA ALA A 507 -2.72 38.61 26.45
C ALA A 507 -2.68 38.42 27.97
N ASP A 508 -3.04 39.44 28.76
CA ASP A 508 -2.91 39.46 30.22
C ASP A 508 -4.21 39.68 31.01
N GLY A 509 -5.29 40.10 30.33
CA GLY A 509 -6.60 40.39 30.93
C GLY A 509 -6.67 41.75 31.65
N ILE A 510 -5.61 42.56 31.56
CA ILE A 510 -5.43 43.83 32.25
C ILE A 510 -5.32 44.96 31.23
N ASN A 511 -4.46 44.79 30.22
CA ASN A 511 -4.13 45.80 29.22
C ASN A 511 -4.83 45.50 27.90
N PHE A 512 -5.52 46.51 27.36
CA PHE A 512 -6.19 46.51 26.06
C PHE A 512 -5.79 47.76 25.26
N ASP A 513 -5.96 47.76 23.94
CA ASP A 513 -5.49 48.81 23.01
C ASP A 513 -5.66 50.26 23.52
N ASN A 514 -6.82 50.56 24.12
CA ASN A 514 -7.25 51.90 24.51
C ASN A 514 -7.60 52.05 26.01
N PHE A 515 -7.48 51.00 26.83
CA PHE A 515 -7.83 51.04 28.25
C PHE A 515 -7.16 49.93 29.06
N THR A 516 -7.07 50.14 30.38
CA THR A 516 -6.74 49.09 31.35
C THR A 516 -7.95 48.73 32.20
N VAL A 517 -7.93 47.54 32.82
CA VAL A 517 -8.93 47.12 33.80
C VAL A 517 -8.28 46.58 35.06
N GLU A 518 -8.91 46.84 36.19
CA GLU A 518 -8.56 46.24 37.48
C GLU A 518 -9.67 45.26 37.88
N ASN A 519 -9.32 43.99 38.03
CA ASN A 519 -10.22 42.99 38.59
C ASN A 519 -10.15 43.07 40.14
N PRO A 520 -11.27 43.38 40.84
CA PRO A 520 -11.24 43.69 42.28
C PRO A 520 -10.69 42.59 43.20
N PHE A 521 -10.63 41.33 42.75
CA PHE A 521 -10.21 40.19 43.58
C PHE A 521 -9.00 39.43 43.02
N LEU A 522 -8.68 39.55 41.72
CA LEU A 522 -7.63 38.74 41.07
C LEU A 522 -6.23 38.98 41.65
N PHE A 523 -5.89 40.24 41.95
CA PHE A 523 -4.59 40.64 42.53
C PHE A 523 -4.70 41.16 43.97
N ARG A 524 -5.89 41.04 44.59
CA ARG A 524 -6.11 41.44 45.98
C ARG A 524 -5.35 40.49 46.92
N ASP A 525 -4.63 41.05 47.89
CA ASP A 525 -3.96 40.26 48.93
C ASP A 525 -4.98 39.53 49.81
N LEU A 526 -5.09 38.22 49.62
CA LEU A 526 -6.04 37.34 50.28
C LEU A 526 -5.54 36.83 51.64
N SER A 527 -4.39 37.30 52.14
CA SER A 527 -4.04 37.11 53.56
C SER A 527 -4.87 37.98 54.51
N LYS A 528 -5.51 39.03 53.96
CA LYS A 528 -6.40 39.96 54.68
C LYS A 528 -7.80 39.35 54.90
N PRO A 529 -8.39 39.50 56.09
CA PRO A 529 -9.72 38.96 56.38
C PRO A 529 -10.83 39.66 55.58
N THR A 530 -11.97 38.99 55.40
CA THR A 530 -13.19 39.60 54.84
C THR A 530 -13.96 40.39 55.90
N ASN A 531 -14.56 41.50 55.48
CA ASN A 531 -15.50 42.32 56.25
C ASN A 531 -16.85 41.61 56.49
N TYR A 532 -17.11 40.47 55.85
CA TYR A 532 -18.30 39.67 56.08
C TYR A 532 -18.21 38.83 57.36
N THR A 533 -19.33 38.79 58.09
CA THR A 533 -19.54 37.92 59.26
C THR A 533 -19.94 36.51 58.84
N ALA A 534 -19.76 35.53 59.73
CA ALA A 534 -20.17 34.14 59.50
C ALA A 534 -21.65 34.03 59.05
N ALA A 535 -22.55 34.76 59.71
CA ALA A 535 -23.98 34.76 59.43
C ALA A 535 -24.36 35.49 58.12
N GLU A 536 -23.44 36.21 57.48
CA GLU A 536 -23.64 36.79 56.14
C GLU A 536 -23.11 35.83 55.07
N LEU A 537 -21.97 35.18 55.33
CA LEU A 537 -21.44 34.13 54.47
C LEU A 537 -22.38 32.92 54.35
N ASP A 538 -23.11 32.56 55.41
CA ASP A 538 -24.11 31.48 55.34
C ASP A 538 -25.36 31.85 54.51
N LYS A 539 -25.68 33.14 54.33
CA LYS A 539 -26.82 33.58 53.49
C LYS A 539 -26.56 33.41 51.99
N ILE A 540 -25.30 33.23 51.56
CA ILE A 540 -24.92 33.06 50.15
C ILE A 540 -25.73 31.91 49.51
N PHE A 541 -25.86 30.78 50.22
CA PHE A 541 -26.50 29.59 49.68
C PHE A 541 -28.02 29.76 49.45
N SER A 542 -28.71 30.54 50.30
CA SER A 542 -30.13 30.84 50.10
C SER A 542 -30.35 31.95 49.05
N ILE A 543 -29.58 33.04 49.14
CA ILE A 543 -29.68 34.18 48.19
C ILE A 543 -29.37 33.74 46.75
N MET A 544 -28.38 32.85 46.55
CA MET A 544 -28.02 32.32 45.24
C MET A 544 -28.79 31.05 44.84
N ASN A 545 -29.81 30.64 45.62
CA ASN A 545 -30.66 29.45 45.42
C ASN A 545 -29.87 28.13 45.21
N ILE A 546 -28.87 27.89 46.05
CA ILE A 546 -27.95 26.75 45.95
C ILE A 546 -28.44 25.59 46.82
N GLN A 547 -29.40 24.84 46.29
CA GLN A 547 -29.98 23.69 46.97
C GLN A 547 -29.00 22.51 47.05
N GLY A 548 -29.02 21.79 48.16
CA GLY A 548 -28.24 20.55 48.37
C GLY A 548 -26.73 20.73 48.59
N SER A 549 -26.25 21.95 48.84
CA SER A 549 -24.83 22.21 49.17
C SER A 549 -24.45 21.67 50.56
N ARG A 550 -23.38 20.86 50.64
CA ARG A 550 -22.78 20.46 51.92
C ARG A 550 -21.99 21.58 52.61
N LEU A 551 -21.74 22.70 51.92
CA LEU A 551 -21.08 23.90 52.45
C LEU A 551 -22.07 24.86 53.13
N ALA A 552 -23.38 24.62 53.08
CA ALA A 552 -24.35 25.44 53.78
C ALA A 552 -24.24 25.29 55.31
N GLY A 553 -24.42 26.39 56.05
CA GLY A 553 -24.26 26.41 57.51
C GLY A 553 -22.81 26.14 57.93
N LYS A 554 -21.84 26.75 57.25
CA LYS A 554 -20.39 26.62 57.47
C LYS A 554 -19.66 27.97 57.54
N GLY A 555 -20.36 29.10 57.46
CA GLY A 555 -19.77 30.44 57.56
C GLY A 555 -18.91 30.62 58.81
N ALA A 556 -19.30 30.00 59.93
CA ALA A 556 -18.49 29.96 61.15
C ALA A 556 -17.13 29.25 60.95
N ILE A 557 -17.12 28.08 60.29
CA ILE A 557 -15.89 27.32 59.99
C ILE A 557 -15.01 28.06 58.98
N PHE A 558 -15.60 28.77 58.01
CA PHE A 558 -14.85 29.61 57.08
C PHE A 558 -14.19 30.81 57.78
N LYS A 559 -14.83 31.42 58.80
CA LYS A 559 -14.20 32.46 59.63
C LYS A 559 -13.16 31.88 60.60
N GLU A 560 -13.37 30.68 61.16
CA GLU A 560 -12.35 29.96 61.95
C GLU A 560 -11.10 29.66 61.11
N ALA A 561 -11.28 29.24 59.85
CA ALA A 561 -10.21 28.99 58.91
C ALA A 561 -9.44 30.28 58.58
N GLU A 562 -10.15 31.39 58.38
CA GLU A 562 -9.55 32.72 58.17
C GLU A 562 -8.74 33.19 59.38
N GLU A 563 -9.32 33.09 60.59
CA GLU A 563 -8.62 33.52 61.80
C GLU A 563 -7.39 32.64 62.08
N ARG A 564 -7.49 31.32 61.92
CA ARG A 564 -6.41 30.39 62.24
C ARG A 564 -5.27 30.40 61.20
N TYR A 565 -5.59 30.49 59.91
CA TYR A 565 -4.60 30.35 58.83
C TYR A 565 -4.27 31.66 58.10
N LYS A 566 -4.96 32.77 58.41
CA LYS A 566 -4.81 34.08 57.75
C LYS A 566 -4.97 33.96 56.24
N ILE A 567 -6.17 33.51 55.86
CA ILE A 567 -6.67 33.33 54.49
C ILE A 567 -8.11 33.84 54.43
N ASN A 568 -8.40 34.76 53.53
CA ASN A 568 -9.70 35.39 53.35
C ASN A 568 -10.87 34.38 53.20
N ALA A 569 -11.90 34.49 54.04
CA ALA A 569 -13.01 33.54 54.10
C ALA A 569 -13.93 33.60 52.87
N LEU A 570 -14.11 34.80 52.28
CA LEU A 570 -14.83 34.98 51.03
C LEU A 570 -14.12 34.26 49.87
N TYR A 571 -12.78 34.30 49.83
CA TYR A 571 -11.98 33.49 48.91
C TYR A 571 -12.13 31.98 49.18
N LEU A 572 -12.07 31.53 50.44
CA LEU A 572 -12.25 30.10 50.74
C LEU A 572 -13.61 29.58 50.28
N ILE A 573 -14.67 30.38 50.39
CA ILE A 573 -16.00 30.06 49.86
C ILE A 573 -16.01 30.06 48.33
N ALA A 574 -15.45 31.09 47.68
CA ALA A 574 -15.42 31.18 46.21
C ALA A 574 -14.58 30.08 45.55
N HIS A 575 -13.46 29.73 46.17
CA HIS A 575 -12.57 28.65 45.75
C HIS A 575 -13.25 27.29 45.93
N SER A 576 -13.80 27.01 47.12
CA SER A 576 -14.53 25.75 47.33
C SER A 576 -15.80 25.66 46.47
N ALA A 577 -16.45 26.78 46.17
CA ALA A 577 -17.58 26.83 45.25
C ALA A 577 -17.20 26.39 43.82
N LEU A 578 -16.02 26.78 43.33
CA LEU A 578 -15.52 26.36 42.02
C LEU A 578 -15.21 24.86 42.00
N GLU A 579 -14.31 24.39 42.86
CA GLU A 579 -13.77 23.02 42.82
C GLU A 579 -14.77 21.92 43.26
N SER A 580 -15.92 22.30 43.81
CA SER A 580 -16.96 21.34 44.25
C SER A 580 -18.36 21.59 43.68
N SER A 581 -18.48 22.40 42.63
CA SER A 581 -19.78 22.80 42.05
C SER A 581 -20.75 23.36 43.10
N TRP A 582 -20.24 24.19 44.02
CA TRP A 582 -20.90 24.66 45.24
C TRP A 582 -21.26 23.56 46.25
N GLY A 583 -20.31 22.70 46.61
CA GLY A 583 -20.46 21.68 47.65
C GLY A 583 -21.36 20.50 47.26
N ARG A 584 -21.49 20.20 45.97
CA ARG A 584 -22.42 19.23 45.38
C ARG A 584 -21.77 18.15 44.52
N SER A 585 -20.49 18.32 44.15
CA SER A 585 -19.73 17.32 43.38
C SER A 585 -19.57 15.99 44.15
N GLN A 586 -19.30 14.91 43.43
CA GLN A 586 -19.25 13.58 44.04
C GLN A 586 -18.04 13.43 44.99
N ILE A 587 -16.88 13.96 44.61
CA ILE A 587 -15.69 14.05 45.48
C ILE A 587 -16.00 14.83 46.78
N ALA A 588 -16.78 15.92 46.68
CA ALA A 588 -17.17 16.71 47.84
C ALA A 588 -18.22 16.04 48.74
N LYS A 589 -19.03 15.11 48.20
CA LYS A 589 -19.92 14.23 48.99
C LYS A 589 -19.12 13.15 49.71
N ASP A 590 -18.33 12.38 48.97
CA ASP A 590 -17.79 11.10 49.45
C ASP A 590 -16.48 11.28 50.23
N LYS A 591 -15.66 12.26 49.85
CA LYS A 591 -14.33 12.50 50.45
C LYS A 591 -14.26 13.75 51.34
N ASN A 592 -15.37 14.49 51.48
CA ASN A 592 -15.42 15.81 52.14
C ASN A 592 -14.34 16.80 51.61
N ASN A 593 -13.91 16.66 50.36
CA ASN A 593 -12.87 17.48 49.75
C ASN A 593 -13.50 18.50 48.80
N PHE A 594 -13.50 19.74 49.23
CA PHE A 594 -14.21 20.84 48.56
C PHE A 594 -13.30 21.73 47.71
N PHE A 595 -11.99 21.48 47.72
CA PHE A 595 -10.95 22.34 47.13
C PHE A 595 -10.06 21.58 46.13
N GLY A 596 -10.52 20.42 45.64
CA GLY A 596 -9.80 19.59 44.67
C GLY A 596 -8.50 18.94 45.18
N ILE A 597 -8.15 19.02 46.47
CA ILE A 597 -6.80 18.74 46.96
C ILE A 597 -6.35 17.31 46.61
N ALA A 598 -5.24 17.20 45.88
CA ALA A 598 -4.66 15.98 45.30
C ALA A 598 -5.52 15.24 44.24
N ALA A 599 -6.60 15.84 43.73
CA ALA A 599 -7.24 15.34 42.51
C ALA A 599 -6.33 15.64 41.31
N TYR A 600 -5.78 14.62 40.66
CA TYR A 600 -4.96 14.76 39.44
C TYR A 600 -5.82 14.54 38.18
N ASP A 601 -5.52 15.21 37.06
CA ASP A 601 -6.36 15.16 35.84
C ASP A 601 -6.56 13.72 35.32
N THR A 602 -5.57 12.85 35.54
CA THR A 602 -5.55 11.44 35.15
C THR A 602 -6.36 10.50 36.06
N SER A 603 -6.69 10.94 37.28
CA SER A 603 -7.29 10.10 38.33
C SER A 603 -7.97 10.95 39.43
N PRO A 604 -8.89 11.87 39.07
CA PRO A 604 -9.31 12.95 39.96
C PRO A 604 -10.11 12.44 41.15
N TYR A 605 -10.97 11.43 40.98
CA TYR A 605 -11.71 10.83 42.08
C TYR A 605 -10.79 10.05 43.02
N ASP A 606 -9.97 9.14 42.50
CA ASP A 606 -9.17 8.22 43.33
C ASP A 606 -8.08 8.94 44.11
N SER A 607 -7.36 9.87 43.46
CA SER A 607 -6.23 10.58 44.05
C SER A 607 -6.62 11.68 45.03
N ALA A 608 -7.85 12.23 44.91
CA ALA A 608 -8.34 13.27 45.81
C ALA A 608 -8.20 12.85 47.28
N LYS A 609 -7.62 13.74 48.09
CA LYS A 609 -7.50 13.55 49.54
C LYS A 609 -8.88 13.42 50.19
N SER A 610 -9.02 12.54 51.17
CA SER A 610 -10.23 12.45 52.02
C SER A 610 -10.05 13.19 53.36
N PHE A 611 -11.15 13.69 53.89
CA PHE A 611 -11.27 14.28 55.23
C PHE A 611 -12.48 13.69 55.94
N ASP A 612 -12.45 13.60 57.28
CA ASP A 612 -13.48 12.88 58.06
C ASP A 612 -14.87 13.53 57.98
N ASN A 613 -14.93 14.86 57.89
CA ASN A 613 -16.15 15.64 57.78
C ASN A 613 -15.91 16.96 57.02
N VAL A 614 -16.98 17.72 56.75
CA VAL A 614 -16.94 19.00 56.01
C VAL A 614 -16.01 20.01 56.68
N ASP A 615 -16.07 20.12 58.00
CA ASP A 615 -15.40 21.16 58.76
C ASP A 615 -13.87 20.95 58.75
N LYS A 616 -13.43 19.69 58.93
CA LYS A 616 -12.03 19.28 58.74
C LYS A 616 -11.59 19.40 57.28
N GLY A 617 -12.49 19.27 56.31
CA GLY A 617 -12.24 19.56 54.90
C GLY A 617 -11.89 21.04 54.68
N ILE A 618 -12.70 21.96 55.21
CA ILE A 618 -12.49 23.41 55.10
C ILE A 618 -11.21 23.84 55.83
N LEU A 619 -11.06 23.46 57.11
CA LEU A 619 -9.89 23.81 57.93
C LEU A 619 -8.60 23.17 57.38
N GLY A 620 -8.67 21.93 56.92
CA GLY A 620 -7.55 21.21 56.31
C GLY A 620 -7.14 21.77 54.95
N ALA A 621 -8.08 22.30 54.17
CA ALA A 621 -7.79 22.98 52.92
C ALA A 621 -7.16 24.36 53.12
N ALA A 622 -7.70 25.16 54.04
CA ALA A 622 -7.09 26.44 54.43
C ALA A 622 -5.66 26.24 54.95
N LYS A 623 -5.44 25.25 55.83
CA LYS A 623 -4.08 24.87 56.25
C LYS A 623 -3.17 24.57 55.06
N TRP A 624 -3.63 23.72 54.13
CA TRP A 624 -2.82 23.31 52.98
C TRP A 624 -2.50 24.47 52.03
N ILE A 625 -3.47 25.35 51.74
CA ILE A 625 -3.26 26.58 50.96
C ILE A 625 -2.23 27.49 51.65
N ARG A 626 -2.31 27.63 52.98
CA ARG A 626 -1.35 28.45 53.74
C ARG A 626 0.08 27.92 53.58
N GLU A 627 0.24 26.62 53.79
CA GLU A 627 1.53 25.94 53.78
C GLU A 627 2.18 25.86 52.38
N ASN A 628 1.39 25.72 51.31
CA ASN A 628 1.91 25.43 49.96
C ASN A 628 1.90 26.62 49.00
N TYR A 629 1.28 27.75 49.36
CA TYR A 629 1.19 28.93 48.50
C TYR A 629 1.54 30.22 49.23
N TYR A 630 0.85 30.54 50.33
CA TYR A 630 1.00 31.86 50.97
C TYR A 630 2.34 32.00 51.68
N ASN A 631 2.84 30.93 52.30
CA ASN A 631 4.19 30.88 52.87
C ASN A 631 5.28 30.96 51.77
N GLU A 632 4.97 30.56 50.53
CA GLU A 632 5.80 30.68 49.33
C GLU A 632 5.57 32.03 48.59
N GLY A 633 4.97 33.03 49.26
CA GLY A 633 4.74 34.37 48.72
C GLY A 633 3.57 34.49 47.72
N LYS A 634 2.79 33.44 47.49
CA LYS A 634 1.63 33.44 46.57
C LYS A 634 0.33 33.76 47.32
N THR A 635 0.17 35.02 47.75
CA THR A 635 -0.96 35.48 48.61
C THR A 635 -2.20 35.99 47.86
N TYR A 636 -2.24 35.88 46.53
CA TYR A 636 -3.35 36.33 45.67
C TYR A 636 -3.55 35.37 44.49
N LEU A 637 -4.74 35.41 43.87
CA LEU A 637 -5.16 34.45 42.83
C LEU A 637 -4.23 34.49 41.61
N GLY A 638 -4.15 35.67 40.99
CA GLY A 638 -3.31 35.97 39.85
C GLY A 638 -3.61 35.18 38.58
N ASN A 639 -2.68 35.28 37.64
CA ASN A 639 -2.74 34.75 36.29
C ASN A 639 -1.58 33.76 36.06
N LYS A 640 -1.21 33.44 34.82
CA LYS A 640 -0.08 32.53 34.57
C LYS A 640 1.30 33.15 34.84
N ALA A 641 1.42 34.48 34.96
CA ALA A 641 2.66 35.15 35.34
C ALA A 641 2.85 35.30 36.86
N SER A 642 1.78 35.57 37.62
CA SER A 642 1.89 35.92 39.04
C SER A 642 0.77 35.32 39.90
N GLY A 643 0.92 35.36 41.23
CA GLY A 643 -0.03 34.74 42.16
C GLY A 643 0.01 33.20 42.20
N MET A 644 -1.09 32.60 42.69
CA MET A 644 -1.27 31.15 42.84
C MET A 644 -1.41 30.42 41.50
N ASN A 645 -2.14 31.01 40.53
CA ASN A 645 -2.52 30.40 39.25
C ASN A 645 -1.32 29.95 38.38
N VAL A 646 -0.14 30.55 38.57
CA VAL A 646 1.16 30.08 38.02
C VAL A 646 1.40 28.58 38.26
N LEU A 647 0.98 28.05 39.42
CA LEU A 647 1.22 26.67 39.84
C LEU A 647 -0.06 25.89 40.19
N TYR A 648 -1.14 26.57 40.60
CA TYR A 648 -2.30 25.93 41.22
C TYR A 648 -3.09 25.00 40.29
N ALA A 649 -3.44 25.45 39.09
CA ALA A 649 -4.25 24.69 38.14
C ALA A 649 -3.60 24.70 36.76
N SER A 650 -4.00 23.77 35.88
CA SER A 650 -3.68 23.85 34.45
C SER A 650 -4.49 24.95 33.74
N ASP A 651 -5.72 25.22 34.18
CA ASP A 651 -6.58 26.30 33.67
C ASP A 651 -5.94 27.71 33.77
N PRO A 652 -5.64 28.38 32.64
CA PRO A 652 -5.04 29.72 32.63
C PRO A 652 -5.92 30.80 33.29
N TYR A 653 -7.23 30.58 33.38
CA TYR A 653 -8.20 31.55 33.88
C TYR A 653 -8.84 31.12 35.21
N TRP A 654 -8.25 30.14 35.90
CA TRP A 654 -8.68 29.69 37.24
C TRP A 654 -8.81 30.85 38.24
N GLY A 655 -7.83 31.75 38.26
CA GLY A 655 -7.84 32.93 39.13
C GLY A 655 -9.01 33.87 38.83
N GLU A 656 -9.31 34.08 37.54
CA GLU A 656 -10.45 34.92 37.11
C GLU A 656 -11.80 34.26 37.45
N LYS A 657 -11.90 32.93 37.37
CA LYS A 657 -13.11 32.18 37.76
C LYS A 657 -13.41 32.34 39.25
N ILE A 658 -12.40 32.20 40.12
CA ILE A 658 -12.57 32.43 41.57
C ILE A 658 -12.88 33.91 41.83
N ALA A 659 -12.17 34.84 41.22
CA ALA A 659 -12.42 36.27 41.36
C ALA A 659 -13.85 36.65 40.93
N SER A 660 -14.36 36.07 39.83
CA SER A 660 -15.73 36.27 39.36
C SER A 660 -16.78 35.75 40.35
N ILE A 661 -16.51 34.61 41.01
CA ILE A 661 -17.37 34.10 42.09
C ILE A 661 -17.31 35.04 43.31
N MET A 662 -16.14 35.55 43.69
CA MET A 662 -16.01 36.56 44.76
C MET A 662 -16.79 37.83 44.44
N MET A 663 -16.67 38.39 43.22
CA MET A 663 -17.48 39.52 42.75
C MET A 663 -18.97 39.23 42.84
N ARG A 664 -19.41 38.03 42.41
CA ARG A 664 -20.82 37.65 42.42
C ARG A 664 -21.35 37.53 43.85
N ILE A 665 -20.58 36.99 44.79
CA ILE A 665 -20.95 36.93 46.21
C ILE A 665 -21.00 38.34 46.80
N ASN A 666 -20.00 39.18 46.53
CA ASN A 666 -19.91 40.55 47.06
C ASN A 666 -21.13 41.39 46.65
N SER A 667 -21.50 41.39 45.36
CA SER A 667 -22.71 42.07 44.85
C SER A 667 -24.02 41.50 45.41
N GLN A 668 -24.05 40.29 45.98
CA GLN A 668 -25.23 39.70 46.62
C GLN A 668 -25.27 39.93 48.13
N LEU A 669 -24.15 40.31 48.76
CA LEU A 669 -24.05 40.61 50.18
C LEU A 669 -23.85 42.11 50.50
N GLY A 670 -23.97 42.99 49.50
CA GLY A 670 -23.93 44.45 49.68
C GLY A 670 -22.53 45.08 49.64
N GLU A 671 -21.60 44.48 48.89
CA GLU A 671 -20.34 45.09 48.40
C GLU A 671 -19.45 45.69 49.51
N LYS A 672 -19.12 44.86 50.51
CA LYS A 672 -18.26 45.23 51.65
C LYS A 672 -16.78 44.92 51.45
N ASP A 673 -16.41 44.15 50.43
CA ASP A 673 -15.09 43.53 50.22
C ASP A 673 -14.46 43.91 48.87
#